data_AF-A0A2P2BQF1-F1
#
_entry.id   AF-A0A2P2BQF1-F1
#
_cell.length_a   1.000
_cell.length_b   1.000
_cell.length_c   1.000
_cell.angle_alpha   90.00
_cell.angle_beta   90.00
_cell.angle_gamma   90.00
#
_symmetry.space_group_name_H-M   'P 1'
#
loop_
_entity.id
_entity.type
_entity.pdbx_description
1 polymer ?
#
loop_
_entity_poly.entity_id
_entity_poly.type
_entity_poly.pdbx_seq_one_letter_code
_entity_poly.pdbx_strand_id
1 'polypeptide(L)'
;MRKYNKNMGIILSGVVIATTTQITTLSYALEDDKIQTKLEKNIEEKVTQSSNYAKSEVAKVTNEKELVAALRNENIKTVEIKNDIVITRHASDPERIEVNGKEKEIKGNGHTVSAIKENITIWICANTKIDNLKINQIRISSWSGTNLDIVNNSEINNVRLEISMNTRLENVRINKTIIQNSKNLVIKSSKMDSSSISHYGGMGGIAKIIDTEINGNHWRDDIIHTYDSKSNKASIYLSGGDIELEDVKITNPDDYAIYAVGSSIIDQLEEQKIRIKGTLDIDGVQKEAILLKMNNDSNKSVPLELHIDGDIKQKGDTYTIKAENKGNNIKVHYDESKIEKGTDPWSNEYYNTKNREGNTPPLPNYENPFVVVTNEYDFLRALEDPNVKTLNIRNDIVINGPEGELFSIRIEGNEKEIKGNGYTISNSAGPNLFYIYANTKMDNLKLDRGRIFTVEGKSLDIVNNSEINDIFIEFTNNILLENIKMNKSSVYGNGNLVVNSSKLKNSSISISDYYKNKGGVAKITNTEIDSRANAIDLSGGNIELENIKITNPGDHAIYVKGSKKLESKMRIKGTLEIDGSKKDAIVLKKGDNSSTDNPVELYIDGDIKQKGDTYTIKAEDEGKYTKVYYDENKIKKVIDKWSHTYYSTKNREGKEPQSVVYENKLVGDDRYQTAVKVSNEGWKNSSQVVIVNSNSIADALSATPFAKRKDAPILLTGPDKLNSETKKEISRLNAKYIFVIGGESSVSNSIINELKSMNLTVERISGNDRYKTSLEVAKKLYLASSEIAVVNGVTGLPDAISIAPVAGDRYMPIVLASPNEGTKVFDQYIKDNEVSKSYVIGSEASISDEIANKLPNPERLGGIDRNETNAAILEKFYTNEELNNIFIAKNGMKKPDDLIDALSVGVLASKEKSPVVIVGNDLNAKQESILSKKQPGKITKVGGNGNENAFNKLVNMFKN
;
A
#
# COMPACT_ATOMS: atom_id res chain seq x y z
N MET A 1 -4.19 -53.52 27.66
CA MET A 1 -4.29 -54.98 27.49
C MET A 1 -4.96 -55.55 28.73
N ARG A 2 -6.29 -55.65 28.71
CA ARG A 2 -7.01 -56.91 28.46
C ARG A 2 -6.50 -58.04 29.36
N LYS A 3 -7.22 -58.20 30.47
CA LYS A 3 -8.01 -59.42 30.69
C LYS A 3 -7.14 -60.67 30.74
N TYR A 4 -6.56 -60.96 31.91
CA TYR A 4 -6.64 -62.25 32.61
C TYR A 4 -5.84 -62.14 33.93
N ASN A 5 -6.49 -61.87 35.07
CA ASN A 5 -6.86 -62.98 35.95
C ASN A 5 -7.70 -62.53 37.14
N LYS A 6 -8.60 -63.43 37.48
CA LYS A 6 -9.76 -63.30 38.36
C LYS A 6 -9.30 -63.44 39.82
N ASN A 7 -9.44 -62.37 40.59
CA ASN A 7 -9.98 -62.39 41.95
C ASN A 7 -10.20 -60.93 42.33
N MET A 8 -11.42 -60.49 42.00
CA MET A 8 -11.86 -59.12 41.97
C MET A 8 -12.58 -58.83 43.30
N GLY A 9 -11.90 -58.13 44.20
CA GLY A 9 -12.50 -57.38 45.30
C GLY A 9 -12.26 -55.90 45.04
N ILE A 10 -13.34 -55.14 44.84
CA ILE A 10 -13.34 -53.71 44.50
C ILE A 10 -13.09 -52.89 45.79
N ILE A 11 -12.24 -51.87 45.74
CA ILE A 11 -12.52 -50.45 46.07
C ILE A 11 -11.35 -49.56 45.59
N LEU A 12 -11.73 -48.39 45.07
CA LEU A 12 -10.94 -47.35 44.41
C LEU A 12 -9.87 -46.71 45.30
N SER A 13 -8.69 -46.41 44.74
CA SER A 13 -8.34 -45.08 44.17
C SER A 13 -6.81 -44.89 44.07
N GLY A 14 -6.35 -44.74 42.83
CA GLY A 14 -5.39 -43.70 42.41
C GLY A 14 -3.97 -43.71 42.99
N VAL A 15 -3.08 -44.43 42.31
CA VAL A 15 -1.63 -44.15 42.32
C VAL A 15 -1.39 -42.76 41.70
N VAL A 16 -0.96 -41.80 42.52
CA VAL A 16 -0.29 -40.58 42.07
C VAL A 16 1.19 -40.77 42.35
N ILE A 17 2.01 -40.66 41.30
CA ILE A 17 3.47 -40.53 41.42
C ILE A 17 3.73 -39.21 42.14
N ALA A 18 4.36 -39.24 43.31
CA ALA A 18 4.78 -38.03 44.01
C ALA A 18 6.17 -38.20 44.65
N THR A 19 7.15 -37.47 44.13
CA THR A 19 8.00 -36.65 45.01
C THR A 19 7.05 -35.75 45.81
N THR A 20 7.19 -35.72 47.13
CA THR A 20 6.23 -35.32 48.19
C THR A 20 5.38 -36.46 48.80
N THR A 21 5.64 -36.66 50.10
CA THR A 21 4.84 -37.31 51.17
C THR A 21 4.59 -38.84 51.15
N GLN A 22 5.11 -39.50 52.20
CA GLN A 22 4.73 -40.77 52.84
C GLN A 22 4.19 -41.94 51.99
N ILE A 23 4.93 -43.06 51.97
CA ILE A 23 4.37 -44.42 51.82
C ILE A 23 4.45 -45.11 53.19
N THR A 24 3.30 -45.43 53.74
CA THR A 24 3.12 -46.30 54.90
C THR A 24 3.01 -47.77 54.44
N THR A 25 3.24 -48.70 55.38
CA THR A 25 2.97 -50.17 55.38
C THR A 25 4.03 -51.12 54.79
N LEU A 26 4.68 -51.90 55.67
CA LEU A 26 4.38 -53.33 55.85
C LEU A 26 5.26 -53.93 56.96
N SER A 27 4.70 -54.03 58.16
CA SER A 27 4.93 -55.16 59.07
C SER A 27 3.76 -55.18 60.04
N TYR A 28 2.60 -55.68 59.60
CA TYR A 28 1.82 -56.53 60.49
C TYR A 28 2.15 -57.97 60.07
N ALA A 29 2.49 -58.79 61.06
CA ALA A 29 2.78 -60.22 60.98
C ALA A 29 4.12 -60.61 60.31
N LEU A 30 5.21 -60.55 61.09
CA LEU A 30 5.98 -61.78 61.24
C LEU A 30 5.49 -62.45 62.52
N GLU A 31 5.07 -63.69 62.38
CA GLU A 31 4.80 -64.61 63.48
C GLU A 31 6.00 -64.70 64.44
N ASP A 32 5.70 -64.94 65.71
CA ASP A 32 6.60 -65.37 66.78
C ASP A 32 7.77 -64.45 67.22
N ASP A 33 7.45 -63.47 68.05
CA ASP A 33 7.81 -63.34 69.48
C ASP A 33 9.25 -63.58 70.02
N LYS A 34 10.32 -63.78 69.23
CA LYS A 34 11.68 -63.98 69.82
C LYS A 34 12.87 -63.22 69.23
N ILE A 35 12.75 -62.48 68.13
CA ILE A 35 13.93 -61.86 67.46
C ILE A 35 13.89 -60.32 67.41
N GLN A 36 12.71 -59.68 67.47
CA GLN A 36 12.58 -58.21 67.35
C GLN A 36 13.18 -57.43 68.54
N THR A 37 13.19 -58.02 69.74
CA THR A 37 13.68 -57.40 70.98
C THR A 37 15.21 -57.20 71.04
N LYS A 38 15.99 -57.75 70.09
CA LYS A 38 17.47 -57.68 70.12
C LYS A 38 18.06 -56.61 69.19
N LEU A 39 17.32 -56.16 68.18
CA LEU A 39 17.77 -55.10 67.27
C LEU A 39 17.39 -53.72 67.79
N GLU A 40 16.18 -53.56 68.34
CA GLU A 40 15.70 -52.31 68.94
C GLU A 40 16.51 -51.93 70.18
N LYS A 41 16.89 -52.89 71.03
CA LYS A 41 17.66 -52.64 72.26
C LYS A 41 19.13 -52.25 72.01
N ASN A 42 19.71 -52.63 70.87
CA ASN A 42 21.10 -52.27 70.52
C ASN A 42 21.23 -50.89 69.87
N ILE A 43 20.13 -50.35 69.31
CA ILE A 43 20.10 -49.00 68.73
C ILE A 43 19.89 -47.94 69.83
N GLU A 44 19.11 -48.26 70.86
CA GLU A 44 18.90 -47.36 72.02
C GLU A 44 20.14 -47.21 72.93
N GLU A 45 21.03 -48.21 73.02
CA GLU A 45 22.22 -48.14 73.90
C GLU A 45 23.44 -47.42 73.28
N LYS A 46 23.43 -47.09 71.97
CA LYS A 46 24.61 -46.51 71.28
C LYS A 46 24.42 -45.14 70.63
N VAL A 47 23.24 -44.52 70.74
CA VAL A 47 23.04 -43.13 70.32
C VAL A 47 22.96 -42.25 71.55
N THR A 48 24.07 -41.56 71.86
CA THR A 48 24.11 -40.55 72.92
C THR A 48 23.19 -39.39 72.56
N GLN A 49 22.27 -39.09 73.47
CA GLN A 49 21.15 -38.16 73.35
C GLN A 49 21.54 -36.75 72.88
N SER A 50 20.93 -36.32 71.76
CA SER A 50 20.57 -34.91 71.56
C SER A 50 19.05 -34.82 71.32
N SER A 51 18.26 -35.23 72.31
CA SER A 51 16.81 -35.12 72.29
C SER A 51 16.33 -34.41 73.56
N ASN A 52 16.03 -33.12 73.43
CA ASN A 52 15.14 -32.38 74.34
C ASN A 52 14.50 -31.18 73.62
N TYR A 53 13.88 -31.42 72.46
CA TYR A 53 12.83 -30.53 71.94
C TYR A 53 11.66 -31.36 71.40
N ALA A 54 11.06 -32.14 72.29
CA ALA A 54 9.70 -32.61 72.13
C ALA A 54 8.85 -31.93 73.23
N LYS A 55 7.78 -31.24 72.81
CA LYS A 55 6.68 -30.61 73.59
C LYS A 55 6.65 -29.09 73.87
N SER A 56 7.67 -28.29 73.56
CA SER A 56 7.55 -26.82 73.78
C SER A 56 7.23 -26.07 72.50
N GLU A 57 6.11 -25.34 72.45
CA GLU A 57 5.82 -24.36 71.38
C GLU A 57 6.72 -23.12 71.47
N VAL A 58 7.49 -22.98 72.57
CA VAL A 58 8.39 -21.85 72.85
C VAL A 58 9.85 -22.32 72.88
N ALA A 59 10.71 -21.66 72.10
CA ALA A 59 12.16 -21.84 72.13
C ALA A 59 12.83 -20.60 72.73
N LYS A 60 13.57 -20.76 73.83
CA LYS A 60 14.47 -19.73 74.37
C LYS A 60 15.83 -19.92 73.73
N VAL A 61 16.35 -18.89 73.07
CA VAL A 61 17.58 -18.98 72.28
C VAL A 61 18.62 -17.98 72.78
N THR A 62 19.87 -18.44 72.89
CA THR A 62 21.01 -17.69 73.43
C THR A 62 22.19 -17.58 72.47
N ASN A 63 22.17 -18.34 71.37
CA ASN A 63 23.25 -18.41 70.37
C ASN A 63 22.71 -18.67 68.96
N GLU A 64 23.58 -18.51 67.95
CA GLU A 64 23.25 -18.68 66.52
C GLU A 64 22.62 -20.04 66.21
N LYS A 65 23.19 -21.13 66.73
CA LYS A 65 22.73 -22.50 66.44
C LYS A 65 21.30 -22.73 66.93
N GLU A 66 21.00 -22.26 68.13
CA GLU A 66 19.65 -22.31 68.72
C GLU A 66 18.65 -21.46 67.94
N LEU A 67 19.04 -20.24 67.55
CA LEU A 67 18.21 -19.35 66.74
C LEU A 67 17.84 -19.98 65.40
N VAL A 68 18.82 -20.46 64.64
CA VAL A 68 18.59 -21.06 63.32
C VAL A 68 17.72 -22.31 63.43
N ALA A 69 17.96 -23.17 64.44
CA ALA A 69 17.15 -24.35 64.68
C ALA A 69 15.70 -24.00 65.04
N ALA A 70 15.49 -22.98 65.88
CA ALA A 70 14.15 -22.53 66.28
C ALA A 70 13.36 -21.91 65.12
N LEU A 71 14.00 -21.10 64.28
CA LEU A 71 13.36 -20.48 63.11
C LEU A 71 12.93 -21.51 62.06
N ARG A 72 13.72 -22.57 61.84
CA ARG A 72 13.41 -23.63 60.86
C ARG A 72 12.40 -24.66 61.35
N ASN A 73 12.21 -24.81 62.66
CA ASN A 73 11.30 -25.81 63.22
C ASN A 73 9.84 -25.32 63.13
N GLU A 74 9.01 -26.05 62.37
CA GLU A 74 7.59 -25.72 62.16
C GLU A 74 6.74 -25.84 63.42
N ASN A 75 7.18 -26.62 64.42
CA ASN A 75 6.44 -26.81 65.67
C ASN A 75 6.71 -25.69 66.71
N ILE A 76 7.75 -24.86 66.50
CA ILE A 76 8.04 -23.72 67.36
C ILE A 76 7.24 -22.51 66.87
N LYS A 77 6.33 -22.03 67.72
CA LYS A 77 5.53 -20.83 67.48
C LYS A 77 6.17 -19.58 68.06
N THR A 78 6.83 -19.66 69.21
CA THR A 78 7.48 -18.50 69.84
C THR A 78 8.98 -18.71 69.99
N VAL A 79 9.78 -17.75 69.52
CA VAL A 79 11.23 -17.70 69.69
C VAL A 79 11.57 -16.53 70.61
N GLU A 80 12.02 -16.81 71.83
CA GLU A 80 12.47 -15.79 72.78
C GLU A 80 13.98 -15.63 72.73
N ILE A 81 14.45 -14.48 72.25
CA ILE A 81 15.86 -14.12 72.31
C ILE A 81 16.22 -13.76 73.75
N LYS A 82 17.28 -14.38 74.29
CA LYS A 82 17.75 -14.20 75.67
C LYS A 82 19.16 -13.62 75.78
N ASN A 83 19.84 -13.45 74.65
CA ASN A 83 21.15 -12.83 74.57
C ASN A 83 21.33 -12.18 73.20
N ASP A 84 22.28 -11.28 73.05
CA ASP A 84 22.67 -10.79 71.73
C ASP A 84 23.29 -11.93 70.91
N ILE A 85 22.85 -12.07 69.66
CA ILE A 85 23.25 -13.16 68.77
C ILE A 85 23.91 -12.57 67.53
N VAL A 86 25.10 -13.07 67.22
CA VAL A 86 25.84 -12.75 66.00
C VAL A 86 25.84 -13.99 65.10
N ILE A 87 25.39 -13.85 63.86
CA ILE A 87 25.33 -14.91 62.85
C ILE A 87 26.62 -14.89 62.02
N THR A 88 27.35 -16.01 62.00
CA THR A 88 28.76 -16.08 61.57
C THR A 88 29.04 -16.96 60.35
N ARG A 89 28.07 -17.76 59.87
CA ARG A 89 28.25 -18.80 58.81
C ARG A 89 29.09 -18.39 57.58
N HIS A 90 29.95 -19.32 57.13
CA HIS A 90 30.92 -19.15 56.03
C HIS A 90 30.60 -19.95 54.73
N ALA A 91 30.70 -19.24 53.60
CA ALA A 91 31.19 -19.58 52.24
C ALA A 91 30.67 -20.76 51.38
N SER A 92 29.89 -21.74 51.85
CA SER A 92 29.54 -22.88 50.94
C SER A 92 28.13 -23.49 51.07
N ASP A 93 27.16 -22.78 51.64
CA ASP A 93 25.74 -23.20 51.71
C ASP A 93 24.89 -21.91 51.71
N PRO A 94 23.73 -21.83 51.03
CA PRO A 94 23.14 -20.56 50.63
C PRO A 94 22.81 -19.69 51.86
N GLU A 95 23.06 -18.39 51.73
CA GLU A 95 22.99 -17.31 52.73
C GLU A 95 21.55 -17.06 53.26
N ARG A 96 20.73 -18.10 53.45
CA ARG A 96 19.30 -18.05 53.72
C ARG A 96 18.91 -18.80 55.01
N ILE A 97 18.33 -18.09 55.96
CA ILE A 97 17.73 -18.62 57.19
C ILE A 97 16.22 -18.54 57.06
N GLU A 98 15.57 -19.68 56.87
CA GLU A 98 14.12 -19.72 56.68
C GLU A 98 13.35 -19.70 58.00
N VAL A 99 12.26 -18.95 58.00
CA VAL A 99 11.26 -18.89 59.07
C VAL A 99 10.05 -19.73 58.65
N ASN A 100 10.00 -21.01 59.05
CA ASN A 100 9.06 -22.02 58.54
C ASN A 100 7.86 -22.28 59.45
N GLY A 101 6.77 -22.87 58.95
CA GLY A 101 5.56 -23.18 59.73
C GLY A 101 4.38 -22.29 59.34
N LYS A 102 3.34 -22.22 60.19
CA LYS A 102 2.13 -21.42 59.90
C LYS A 102 2.23 -20.00 60.44
N GLU A 103 2.58 -19.87 61.72
CA GLU A 103 2.72 -18.60 62.44
C GLU A 103 3.94 -18.66 63.35
N LYS A 104 4.69 -17.56 63.43
CA LYS A 104 5.85 -17.42 64.29
C LYS A 104 5.92 -16.05 64.96
N GLU A 105 6.18 -16.03 66.26
CA GLU A 105 6.44 -14.82 67.04
C GLU A 105 7.88 -14.83 67.55
N ILE A 106 8.68 -13.86 67.13
CA ILE A 106 10.07 -13.67 67.57
C ILE A 106 10.08 -12.53 68.59
N LYS A 107 10.25 -12.88 69.87
CA LYS A 107 10.35 -11.92 70.98
C LYS A 107 11.82 -11.60 71.25
N GLY A 108 12.24 -10.41 70.85
CA GLY A 108 13.62 -9.95 71.02
C GLY A 108 13.97 -9.59 72.46
N ASN A 109 13.00 -9.19 73.29
CA ASN A 109 13.21 -8.72 74.66
C ASN A 109 14.27 -7.60 74.79
N GLY A 110 14.48 -6.81 73.73
CA GLY A 110 15.48 -5.73 73.67
C GLY A 110 16.88 -6.17 73.20
N HIS A 111 17.08 -7.47 72.93
CA HIS A 111 18.35 -8.00 72.43
C HIS A 111 18.56 -7.72 70.93
N THR A 112 19.81 -7.92 70.50
CA THR A 112 20.25 -7.72 69.12
C THR A 112 20.52 -9.03 68.41
N VAL A 113 20.01 -9.18 67.19
CA VAL A 113 20.41 -10.21 66.23
C VAL A 113 21.13 -9.51 65.08
N SER A 114 22.39 -9.90 64.85
CA SER A 114 23.27 -9.27 63.86
C SER A 114 24.01 -10.30 63.00
N ALA A 115 24.60 -9.87 61.89
CA ALA A 115 25.41 -10.72 61.00
C ALA A 115 26.80 -10.13 60.78
N ILE A 116 27.83 -10.98 60.67
CA ILE A 116 29.22 -10.55 60.38
C ILE A 116 29.44 -10.21 58.90
N LYS A 117 28.61 -10.76 57.99
CA LYS A 117 28.71 -10.58 56.53
C LYS A 117 27.40 -10.05 55.95
N GLU A 118 27.54 -9.23 54.91
CA GLU A 118 26.51 -8.36 54.33
C GLU A 118 25.41 -9.07 53.49
N ASN A 119 25.42 -10.40 53.44
CA ASN A 119 24.50 -11.17 52.60
C ASN A 119 23.59 -12.15 53.36
N ILE A 120 23.65 -12.21 54.70
CA ILE A 120 22.77 -13.11 55.45
C ILE A 120 21.32 -12.64 55.29
N THR A 121 20.48 -13.53 54.75
CA THR A 121 19.07 -13.28 54.49
C THR A 121 18.22 -14.12 55.43
N ILE A 122 17.36 -13.47 56.22
CA ILE A 122 16.22 -14.13 56.86
C ILE A 122 15.07 -14.17 55.86
N TRP A 123 14.66 -15.38 55.50
CA TRP A 123 13.59 -15.60 54.54
C TRP A 123 12.30 -15.97 55.24
N ILE A 124 11.28 -15.13 55.08
CA ILE A 124 9.99 -15.31 55.72
C ILE A 124 9.14 -16.28 54.88
N CYS A 125 8.90 -17.48 55.41
CA CYS A 125 8.06 -18.52 54.79
C CYS A 125 6.76 -18.76 55.57
N ALA A 126 6.54 -18.03 56.68
CA ALA A 126 5.39 -18.16 57.59
C ALA A 126 4.88 -16.77 58.00
N ASN A 127 3.63 -16.65 58.47
CA ASN A 127 3.17 -15.42 59.09
C ASN A 127 4.05 -15.12 60.31
N THR A 128 4.77 -14.00 60.29
CA THR A 128 5.82 -13.74 61.27
C THR A 128 5.60 -12.41 61.97
N LYS A 129 5.61 -12.41 63.31
CA LYS A 129 5.64 -11.21 64.14
C LYS A 129 7.01 -11.11 64.83
N ILE A 130 7.68 -9.97 64.70
CA ILE A 130 8.92 -9.62 65.38
C ILE A 130 8.61 -8.51 66.37
N ASP A 131 8.90 -8.75 67.65
CA ASP A 131 8.50 -7.89 68.76
C ASP A 131 9.72 -7.53 69.62
N ASN A 132 9.98 -6.22 69.81
CA ASN A 132 11.07 -5.68 70.62
C ASN A 132 12.44 -6.32 70.33
N LEU A 133 12.82 -6.38 69.04
CA LEU A 133 14.08 -6.95 68.56
C LEU A 133 14.90 -5.90 67.81
N LYS A 134 16.22 -5.88 68.04
CA LYS A 134 17.15 -5.11 67.21
C LYS A 134 17.76 -6.02 66.13
N ILE A 135 17.53 -5.71 64.87
CA ILE A 135 18.05 -6.44 63.72
C ILE A 135 19.12 -5.57 63.06
N ASN A 136 20.33 -6.10 62.88
CA ASN A 136 21.45 -5.34 62.33
C ASN A 136 22.18 -6.10 61.21
N GLN A 137 22.42 -5.47 60.06
CA GLN A 137 23.19 -6.04 58.94
C GLN A 137 22.61 -7.35 58.35
N ILE A 138 21.30 -7.53 58.43
CA ILE A 138 20.61 -8.74 57.95
C ILE A 138 19.59 -8.34 56.88
N ARG A 139 19.60 -9.01 55.73
CA ARG A 139 18.54 -8.88 54.73
C ARG A 139 17.29 -9.62 55.20
N ILE A 140 16.10 -9.05 54.99
CA ILE A 140 14.84 -9.75 55.20
C ILE A 140 14.13 -9.81 53.85
N SER A 141 13.93 -11.02 53.34
CA SER A 141 13.29 -11.25 52.03
C SER A 141 12.10 -12.19 52.18
N SER A 142 11.15 -12.12 51.26
CA SER A 142 9.96 -12.94 51.32
C SER A 142 9.35 -13.26 49.96
N TRP A 143 8.68 -14.42 49.83
CA TRP A 143 7.90 -14.81 48.63
C TRP A 143 6.40 -14.81 48.95
N SER A 144 5.56 -14.66 47.91
CA SER A 144 4.13 -14.36 48.03
C SER A 144 3.38 -15.31 48.97
N GLY A 145 2.56 -14.77 49.89
CA GLY A 145 1.53 -15.54 50.60
C GLY A 145 1.54 -15.49 52.14
N THR A 146 2.46 -14.76 52.79
CA THR A 146 2.47 -14.62 54.26
C THR A 146 2.46 -13.16 54.72
N ASN A 147 2.37 -12.91 56.01
CA ASN A 147 2.40 -11.56 56.60
C ASN A 147 3.67 -11.37 57.46
N LEU A 148 4.18 -10.15 57.53
CA LEU A 148 5.29 -9.77 58.40
C LEU A 148 4.92 -8.55 59.24
N ASP A 149 4.88 -8.71 60.56
CA ASP A 149 4.70 -7.61 61.50
C ASP A 149 6.00 -7.38 62.26
N ILE A 150 6.60 -6.19 62.17
CA ILE A 150 7.71 -5.78 63.03
C ILE A 150 7.19 -4.64 63.90
N VAL A 151 7.18 -4.85 65.22
CA VAL A 151 6.44 -3.99 66.14
C VAL A 151 7.23 -3.68 67.42
N ASN A 152 6.72 -2.73 68.20
CA ASN A 152 7.08 -2.46 69.59
C ASN A 152 8.57 -2.23 69.84
N ASN A 153 9.06 -1.00 69.68
CA ASN A 153 10.46 -0.62 70.00
C ASN A 153 11.53 -1.47 69.28
N SER A 154 11.15 -2.22 68.24
CA SER A 154 12.11 -2.92 67.39
C SER A 154 12.97 -1.90 66.64
N GLU A 155 14.22 -2.26 66.36
CA GLU A 155 15.16 -1.43 65.62
C GLU A 155 15.70 -2.21 64.42
N ILE A 156 15.61 -1.63 63.22
CA ILE A 156 16.11 -2.23 61.99
C ILE A 156 17.27 -1.35 61.51
N ASN A 157 18.49 -1.87 61.49
CA ASN A 157 19.70 -1.09 61.21
C ASN A 157 20.53 -1.74 60.09
N ASN A 158 20.92 -0.99 59.06
CA ASN A 158 21.72 -1.51 57.93
C ASN A 158 21.06 -2.73 57.27
N VAL A 159 19.76 -2.66 57.00
CA VAL A 159 18.96 -3.78 56.47
C VAL A 159 18.43 -3.46 55.08
N ARG A 160 18.27 -4.50 54.25
CA ARG A 160 17.40 -4.45 53.07
C ARG A 160 16.17 -5.30 53.32
N LEU A 161 14.98 -4.69 53.19
CA LEU A 161 13.68 -5.35 53.28
C LEU A 161 13.13 -5.54 51.87
N GLU A 162 13.13 -6.78 51.36
CA GLU A 162 12.58 -7.15 50.05
C GLU A 162 11.25 -7.89 50.25
N ILE A 163 10.15 -7.15 50.15
CA ILE A 163 8.83 -7.58 50.61
C ILE A 163 7.91 -7.82 49.40
N SER A 164 7.41 -9.04 49.28
CA SER A 164 6.36 -9.40 48.31
C SER A 164 5.06 -9.86 48.99
N MET A 165 4.77 -9.33 50.18
CA MET A 165 3.72 -9.82 51.08
C MET A 165 3.16 -8.69 51.96
N ASN A 166 2.07 -8.91 52.73
CA ASN A 166 1.57 -7.82 53.58
C ASN A 166 2.52 -7.59 54.76
N THR A 167 2.99 -6.36 54.93
CA THR A 167 3.94 -6.02 56.00
C THR A 167 3.48 -4.83 56.82
N ARG A 168 3.62 -4.92 58.15
CA ARG A 168 3.37 -3.82 59.09
C ARG A 168 4.64 -3.52 59.89
N LEU A 169 5.07 -2.26 59.87
CA LEU A 169 6.13 -1.71 60.71
C LEU A 169 5.49 -0.67 61.64
N GLU A 170 5.38 -0.96 62.93
CA GLU A 170 4.70 -0.06 63.88
C GLU A 170 5.53 0.21 65.14
N ASN A 171 5.73 1.48 65.48
CA ASN A 171 6.62 1.90 66.57
C ASN A 171 8.04 1.33 66.41
N VAL A 172 8.57 1.39 65.19
CA VAL A 172 9.89 0.86 64.81
C VAL A 172 10.86 2.00 64.52
N ARG A 173 12.12 1.85 64.92
CA ARG A 173 13.22 2.70 64.44
C ARG A 173 13.90 2.02 63.26
N ILE A 174 13.97 2.69 62.12
CA ILE A 174 14.46 2.14 60.87
C ILE A 174 15.64 3.01 60.43
N ASN A 175 16.86 2.49 60.50
CA ASN A 175 18.06 3.26 60.20
C ASN A 175 18.83 2.60 59.05
N LYS A 176 19.29 3.42 58.09
CA LYS A 176 20.14 2.99 56.96
C LYS A 176 19.54 1.78 56.23
N THR A 177 18.24 1.86 55.96
CA THR A 177 17.45 0.72 55.49
C THR A 177 16.70 1.06 54.21
N ILE A 178 16.74 0.13 53.25
CA ILE A 178 15.97 0.24 52.01
C ILE A 178 14.80 -0.74 52.07
N ILE A 179 13.59 -0.21 51.93
CA ILE A 179 12.35 -0.99 51.90
C ILE A 179 11.88 -1.10 50.45
N GLN A 180 11.91 -2.29 49.88
CA GLN A 180 11.36 -2.59 48.57
C GLN A 180 10.10 -3.43 48.75
N ASN A 181 8.96 -2.92 48.29
CA ASN A 181 7.68 -3.55 48.48
C ASN A 181 6.91 -3.67 47.16
N SER A 182 6.20 -4.79 46.98
CA SER A 182 5.29 -4.98 45.86
C SER A 182 3.84 -5.26 46.29
N LYS A 183 3.54 -5.32 47.60
CA LYS A 183 2.21 -5.67 48.15
C LYS A 183 1.72 -4.63 49.16
N ASN A 184 0.90 -5.00 50.15
CA ASN A 184 0.42 -4.04 51.14
C ASN A 184 1.50 -3.76 52.18
N LEU A 185 1.84 -2.49 52.39
CA LEU A 185 2.81 -2.06 53.39
C LEU A 185 2.14 -1.06 54.31
N VAL A 186 2.30 -1.20 55.62
CA VAL A 186 1.86 -0.21 56.61
C VAL A 186 3.05 0.17 57.47
N ILE A 187 3.46 1.43 57.43
CA ILE A 187 4.45 2.00 58.35
C ILE A 187 3.72 3.00 59.23
N LYS A 188 3.74 2.80 60.55
CA LYS A 188 2.98 3.61 61.49
C LYS A 188 3.81 4.02 62.70
N SER A 189 3.67 5.28 63.12
CA SER A 189 4.26 5.81 64.36
C SER A 189 5.76 5.49 64.48
N SER A 190 6.47 5.52 63.35
CA SER A 190 7.85 5.03 63.23
C SER A 190 8.81 6.17 62.88
N LYS A 191 10.11 5.96 63.10
CA LYS A 191 11.15 6.91 62.73
C LYS A 191 12.14 6.25 61.80
N MET A 192 12.35 6.85 60.64
CA MET A 192 13.26 6.38 59.62
C MET A 192 14.43 7.36 59.48
N ASP A 193 15.67 6.89 59.58
CA ASP A 193 16.87 7.69 59.39
C ASP A 193 17.75 7.10 58.30
N SER A 194 18.22 7.95 57.37
CA SER A 194 19.00 7.56 56.19
C SER A 194 18.39 6.38 55.42
N SER A 195 17.07 6.36 55.27
CA SER A 195 16.30 5.21 54.79
C SER A 195 15.30 5.61 53.70
N SER A 196 14.94 4.67 52.82
CA SER A 196 14.04 4.93 51.69
C SER A 196 13.04 3.80 51.45
N ILE A 197 11.96 4.14 50.75
CA ILE A 197 10.86 3.24 50.41
C ILE A 197 10.70 3.22 48.89
N SER A 198 10.70 2.03 48.30
CA SER A 198 10.38 1.80 46.89
C SER A 198 9.17 0.87 46.81
N HIS A 199 8.06 1.38 46.27
CA HIS A 199 6.83 0.62 46.05
C HIS A 199 6.63 0.38 44.56
N TYR A 200 6.64 -0.89 44.14
CA TYR A 200 6.48 -1.29 42.74
C TYR A 200 5.07 -1.80 42.41
N GLY A 201 4.22 -1.99 43.43
CA GLY A 201 2.77 -2.19 43.26
C GLY A 201 2.31 -3.38 42.41
N GLY A 202 3.12 -4.41 42.21
CA GLY A 202 2.70 -5.63 41.49
C GLY A 202 1.45 -6.27 42.12
N MET A 203 0.37 -6.43 41.33
CA MET A 203 -0.95 -6.94 41.75
C MET A 203 -1.73 -6.05 42.74
N GLY A 204 -1.77 -4.72 42.53
CA GLY A 204 -2.72 -3.82 43.22
C GLY A 204 -2.48 -3.58 44.72
N GLY A 205 -1.23 -3.69 45.19
CA GLY A 205 -0.87 -3.44 46.60
C GLY A 205 -0.88 -1.96 46.98
N ILE A 206 -1.27 -1.65 48.22
CA ILE A 206 -1.28 -0.29 48.79
C ILE A 206 -0.22 -0.11 49.89
N ALA A 207 0.60 0.94 49.78
CA ALA A 207 1.49 1.38 50.86
C ALA A 207 0.81 2.47 51.70
N LYS A 208 0.79 2.35 53.03
CA LYS A 208 0.26 3.35 53.96
C LYS A 208 1.35 3.78 54.92
N ILE A 209 1.63 5.07 54.99
CA ILE A 209 2.63 5.64 55.89
C ILE A 209 1.92 6.67 56.78
N ILE A 210 1.91 6.43 58.09
CA ILE A 210 1.07 7.15 59.06
C ILE A 210 1.93 7.59 60.24
N ASP A 211 1.82 8.84 60.69
CA ASP A 211 2.52 9.38 61.87
C ASP A 211 4.02 9.07 61.86
N THR A 212 4.68 9.18 60.71
CA THR A 212 6.05 8.68 60.51
C THR A 212 6.99 9.79 60.08
N GLU A 213 8.17 9.85 60.71
CA GLU A 213 9.25 10.76 60.34
C GLU A 213 10.28 10.02 59.49
N ILE A 214 10.67 10.59 58.36
CA ILE A 214 11.65 10.06 57.41
C ILE A 214 12.76 11.09 57.20
N ASN A 215 13.99 10.75 57.58
CA ASN A 215 15.19 11.50 57.21
C ASN A 215 15.86 10.78 56.04
N GLY A 216 15.84 11.41 54.86
CA GLY A 216 16.13 10.81 53.57
C GLY A 216 17.59 10.82 53.15
N ASN A 217 18.54 11.25 53.99
CA ASN A 217 19.96 11.34 53.62
C ASN A 217 20.49 9.96 53.18
N HIS A 218 20.57 9.69 51.87
CA HIS A 218 20.75 8.32 51.39
C HIS A 218 22.09 7.75 51.87
N TRP A 219 22.06 6.59 52.53
CA TRP A 219 23.27 5.82 52.81
C TRP A 219 23.91 5.38 51.49
N ARG A 220 24.93 6.12 51.04
CA ARG A 220 25.78 5.80 49.87
C ARG A 220 27.04 5.11 50.34
N ASP A 221 26.96 3.80 50.53
CA ASP A 221 28.16 2.95 50.54
C ASP A 221 28.05 1.92 49.41
N ASP A 222 29.21 1.61 48.81
CA ASP A 222 29.46 0.56 47.80
C ASP A 222 29.08 -0.88 48.25
N ILE A 223 28.41 -1.00 49.40
CA ILE A 223 28.14 -2.23 50.15
C ILE A 223 26.90 -2.97 49.63
N ILE A 224 25.95 -2.29 48.96
CA ILE A 224 24.78 -2.97 48.40
C ILE A 224 24.39 -2.38 47.04
N HIS A 225 24.91 -2.96 45.96
CA HIS A 225 24.49 -2.64 44.58
C HIS A 225 22.95 -2.64 44.48
N THR A 226 22.36 -1.48 44.22
CA THR A 226 20.96 -1.36 43.78
C THR A 226 20.94 -1.31 42.26
N TYR A 227 20.16 -2.20 41.64
CA TYR A 227 20.03 -2.34 40.18
C TYR A 227 19.29 -1.16 39.53
N ASP A 228 18.73 -0.23 40.31
CA ASP A 228 17.93 0.88 39.79
C ASP A 228 18.42 2.24 40.29
N SER A 229 19.22 2.91 39.46
CA SER A 229 19.72 4.28 39.66
C SER A 229 18.63 5.35 39.84
N LYS A 230 17.35 5.04 39.53
CA LYS A 230 16.23 5.97 39.69
C LYS A 230 15.61 5.92 41.10
N SER A 231 15.64 4.76 41.77
CA SER A 231 15.12 4.56 43.13
C SER A 231 15.93 5.31 44.21
N ASN A 232 17.17 5.69 43.91
CA ASN A 232 18.07 6.42 44.81
C ASN A 232 17.87 7.95 44.79
N LYS A 233 16.83 8.46 44.13
CA LYS A 233 16.59 9.91 43.97
C LYS A 233 15.52 10.46 44.89
N ALA A 234 14.80 9.59 45.62
CA ALA A 234 13.69 10.00 46.47
C ALA A 234 13.56 9.19 47.76
N SER A 235 13.09 9.81 48.84
CA SER A 235 12.76 9.09 50.08
C SER A 235 11.64 8.07 49.86
N ILE A 236 10.70 8.39 48.96
CA ILE A 236 9.61 7.50 48.54
C ILE A 236 9.59 7.45 47.00
N TYR A 237 9.79 6.26 46.44
CA TYR A 237 9.71 5.98 45.01
C TYR A 237 8.51 5.06 44.71
N LEU A 238 7.74 5.40 43.68
CA LEU A 238 6.56 4.65 43.25
C LEU A 238 6.64 4.34 41.75
N SER A 239 6.44 3.07 41.38
CA SER A 239 6.40 2.61 39.98
C SER A 239 5.27 1.59 39.75
N GLY A 240 4.06 1.93 40.24
CA GLY A 240 2.86 1.09 40.23
C GLY A 240 2.25 0.95 41.63
N GLY A 241 0.95 0.60 41.69
CA GLY A 241 0.18 0.46 42.93
C GLY A 241 -0.11 1.79 43.65
N ASP A 242 -0.86 1.71 44.74
CA ASP A 242 -1.34 2.90 45.46
C ASP A 242 -0.46 3.24 46.67
N ILE A 243 -0.42 4.51 47.04
CA ILE A 243 0.17 4.97 48.29
C ILE A 243 -0.72 5.98 49.02
N GLU A 244 -0.79 5.86 50.34
CA GLU A 244 -1.50 6.77 51.24
C GLU A 244 -0.53 7.28 52.32
N LEU A 245 -0.44 8.59 52.49
CA LEU A 245 0.37 9.27 53.50
C LEU A 245 -0.55 10.01 54.45
N GLU A 246 -0.34 9.88 55.77
CA GLU A 246 -1.09 10.59 56.80
C GLU A 246 -0.14 11.09 57.90
N ASP A 247 -0.05 12.41 58.09
CA ASP A 247 0.80 13.03 59.12
C ASP A 247 2.28 12.56 59.05
N VAL A 248 2.86 12.71 57.86
CA VAL A 248 4.21 12.26 57.53
C VAL A 248 5.16 13.45 57.44
N LYS A 249 6.36 13.30 58.00
CA LYS A 249 7.44 14.29 57.88
C LYS A 249 8.62 13.71 57.12
N ILE A 250 9.10 14.39 56.08
CA ILE A 250 10.25 14.00 55.27
C ILE A 250 11.30 15.13 55.32
N THR A 251 12.49 14.82 55.80
CA THR A 251 13.61 15.79 55.94
C THR A 251 14.85 15.28 55.20
N ASN A 252 15.66 16.20 54.68
CA ASN A 252 16.87 15.92 53.89
C ASN A 252 16.71 14.80 52.83
N PRO A 253 15.64 14.80 52.02
CA PRO A 253 15.62 13.93 50.84
C PRO A 253 16.71 14.37 49.84
N ASP A 254 17.14 13.46 48.97
CA ASP A 254 18.08 13.76 47.87
C ASP A 254 17.41 14.70 46.84
N ASP A 255 16.98 14.21 45.67
CA ASP A 255 16.35 15.07 44.66
C ASP A 255 14.89 15.39 45.05
N TYR A 256 14.10 14.36 45.40
CA TYR A 256 12.65 14.45 45.61
C TYR A 256 12.23 13.85 46.96
N ALA A 257 11.17 14.36 47.59
CA ALA A 257 10.55 13.64 48.71
C ALA A 257 9.78 12.42 48.20
N ILE A 258 9.02 12.61 47.11
CA ILE A 258 8.24 11.57 46.43
C ILE A 258 8.53 11.62 44.93
N TYR A 259 8.88 10.49 44.34
CA TYR A 259 8.98 10.35 42.89
C TYR A 259 8.09 9.20 42.40
N ALA A 260 7.04 9.54 41.64
CA ALA A 260 6.09 8.58 41.10
C ALA A 260 6.13 8.50 39.57
N VAL A 261 6.20 7.28 39.08
CA VAL A 261 6.18 6.93 37.66
C VAL A 261 4.93 6.10 37.37
N GLY A 262 4.29 6.36 36.23
CA GLY A 262 3.14 5.59 35.75
C GLY A 262 3.47 4.11 35.52
N SER A 263 2.60 3.24 35.99
CA SER A 263 2.72 1.77 35.88
C SER A 263 2.97 1.30 34.43
N SER A 264 3.87 0.34 34.26
CA SER A 264 4.10 -0.37 32.98
C SER A 264 3.25 -1.65 32.84
N ILE A 265 2.47 -2.02 33.86
CA ILE A 265 1.69 -3.26 33.89
C ILE A 265 0.38 -3.09 33.11
N ILE A 266 0.06 -4.09 32.27
CA ILE A 266 -1.04 -4.05 31.29
C ILE A 266 -2.37 -4.54 31.90
N ASP A 267 -2.33 -5.46 32.86
CA ASP A 267 -3.51 -6.13 33.41
C ASP A 267 -3.67 -5.82 34.91
N GLN A 268 -4.86 -5.34 35.32
CA GLN A 268 -5.41 -5.26 36.70
C GLN A 268 -5.54 -3.87 37.38
N LEU A 269 -5.04 -2.75 36.84
CA LEU A 269 -5.20 -1.43 37.46
C LEU A 269 -6.05 -0.50 36.58
N GLU A 270 -7.14 0.04 37.13
CA GLU A 270 -7.94 1.09 36.48
C GLU A 270 -7.26 2.47 36.59
N GLU A 271 -6.53 2.69 37.69
CA GLU A 271 -5.80 3.93 38.01
C GLU A 271 -4.68 3.64 39.02
N GLN A 272 -3.71 4.55 39.14
CA GLN A 272 -2.63 4.51 40.14
C GLN A 272 -2.74 5.76 41.03
N LYS A 273 -2.94 5.60 42.34
CA LYS A 273 -3.24 6.71 43.26
C LYS A 273 -2.16 6.99 44.29
N ILE A 274 -1.85 8.27 44.46
CA ILE A 274 -1.08 8.83 45.57
C ILE A 274 -2.03 9.71 46.38
N ARG A 275 -2.24 9.41 47.65
CA ARG A 275 -3.18 10.15 48.49
C ARG A 275 -2.49 10.73 49.72
N ILE A 276 -2.55 12.05 49.89
CA ILE A 276 -2.02 12.77 51.04
C ILE A 276 -3.18 13.19 51.94
N LYS A 277 -3.27 12.55 53.11
CA LYS A 277 -4.17 12.86 54.22
C LYS A 277 -3.38 13.57 55.33
N GLY A 278 -4.06 14.33 56.18
CA GLY A 278 -3.40 15.05 57.28
C GLY A 278 -2.33 16.03 56.77
N THR A 279 -1.16 16.08 57.43
CA THR A 279 -0.05 16.96 57.03
C THR A 279 1.10 16.18 56.40
N LEU A 280 1.63 16.64 55.27
CA LEU A 280 2.92 16.21 54.72
C LEU A 280 3.96 17.34 54.90
N ASP A 281 4.90 17.21 55.83
CA ASP A 281 5.95 18.19 56.13
C ASP A 281 7.25 17.82 55.40
N ILE A 282 7.75 18.68 54.52
CA ILE A 282 8.90 18.42 53.64
C ILE A 282 9.97 19.48 53.85
N ASP A 283 11.21 19.06 54.14
CA ASP A 283 12.36 19.95 54.31
C ASP A 283 13.61 19.41 53.59
N GLY A 284 14.33 20.26 52.87
CA GLY A 284 15.67 19.95 52.33
C GLY A 284 15.73 19.32 50.94
N VAL A 285 14.64 19.30 50.17
CA VAL A 285 14.62 18.81 48.77
C VAL A 285 15.55 19.61 47.85
N GLN A 286 16.30 18.94 46.97
CA GLN A 286 17.17 19.61 45.98
C GLN A 286 16.43 19.95 44.67
N LYS A 287 15.31 19.28 44.39
CA LYS A 287 14.42 19.53 43.24
C LYS A 287 12.98 19.67 43.72
N GLU A 288 12.01 19.40 42.85
CA GLU A 288 10.59 19.47 43.21
C GLU A 288 10.26 18.49 44.35
N ALA A 289 9.37 18.86 45.27
CA ALA A 289 9.10 17.98 46.40
C ALA A 289 8.42 16.66 45.97
N ILE A 290 7.53 16.75 44.98
CA ILE A 290 6.82 15.61 44.37
C ILE A 290 6.98 15.67 42.85
N LEU A 291 7.50 14.61 42.23
CA LEU A 291 7.55 14.46 40.77
C LEU A 291 6.59 13.37 40.29
N LEU A 292 5.70 13.72 39.35
CA LEU A 292 4.80 12.79 38.66
C LEU A 292 5.21 12.69 37.18
N LYS A 293 5.40 11.47 36.67
CA LYS A 293 5.88 11.27 35.29
C LYS A 293 5.30 10.01 34.63
N MET A 294 4.92 10.12 33.36
CA MET A 294 4.71 8.97 32.48
C MET A 294 5.99 8.72 31.67
N ASN A 295 6.61 7.55 31.82
CA ASN A 295 7.74 7.14 31.00
C ASN A 295 7.25 6.53 29.67
N ASN A 296 8.17 6.30 28.73
CA ASN A 296 7.85 5.70 27.43
C ASN A 296 7.26 4.28 27.55
N ASP A 297 7.66 3.55 28.59
CA ASP A 297 7.18 2.21 28.94
C ASP A 297 5.95 2.22 29.86
N SER A 298 5.45 3.39 30.27
CA SER A 298 4.23 3.50 31.06
C SER A 298 2.99 3.19 30.21
N ASN A 299 2.02 2.50 30.81
CA ASN A 299 0.73 2.22 30.21
C ASN A 299 -0.14 3.48 30.21
N LYS A 300 -0.24 4.15 29.05
CA LYS A 300 -1.00 5.40 28.87
C LYS A 300 -2.52 5.25 29.10
N SER A 301 -3.05 4.03 29.20
CA SER A 301 -4.47 3.79 29.53
C SER A 301 -4.78 3.84 31.03
N VAL A 302 -3.76 3.80 31.90
CA VAL A 302 -3.92 3.86 33.36
C VAL A 302 -3.44 5.23 33.85
N PRO A 303 -4.33 6.11 34.34
CA PRO A 303 -3.94 7.43 34.81
C PRO A 303 -3.17 7.36 36.14
N LEU A 304 -2.17 8.23 36.29
CA LEU A 304 -1.45 8.50 37.53
C LEU A 304 -2.10 9.70 38.24
N GLU A 305 -2.69 9.47 39.41
CA GLU A 305 -3.46 10.47 40.14
C GLU A 305 -2.84 10.82 41.50
N LEU A 306 -2.64 12.11 41.76
CA LEU A 306 -2.27 12.65 43.07
C LEU A 306 -3.49 13.35 43.70
N HIS A 307 -3.91 12.90 44.88
CA HIS A 307 -5.03 13.42 45.66
C HIS A 307 -4.49 14.07 46.94
N ILE A 308 -4.69 15.38 47.08
CA ILE A 308 -4.22 16.17 48.21
C ILE A 308 -5.43 16.57 49.05
N ASP A 309 -5.83 15.68 49.97
CA ASP A 309 -6.97 15.92 50.86
C ASP A 309 -6.57 16.74 52.09
N GLY A 310 -5.28 16.69 52.44
CA GLY A 310 -4.68 17.31 53.62
C GLY A 310 -4.04 18.67 53.38
N ASP A 311 -2.85 18.86 53.95
CA ASP A 311 -1.99 20.04 53.78
C ASP A 311 -0.54 19.61 53.50
N ILE A 312 0.17 20.36 52.66
CA ILE A 312 1.60 20.12 52.37
C ILE A 312 2.37 21.31 52.91
N LYS A 313 3.24 21.07 53.90
CA LYS A 313 4.21 22.05 54.38
C LYS A 313 5.53 21.82 53.67
N GLN A 314 6.11 22.88 53.12
CA GLN A 314 7.40 22.77 52.44
C GLN A 314 8.36 23.84 52.90
N LYS A 315 9.59 23.44 53.23
CA LYS A 315 10.72 24.34 53.44
C LYS A 315 11.68 24.30 52.25
N GLY A 316 12.04 25.47 51.74
CA GLY A 316 12.94 25.66 50.58
C GLY A 316 12.29 26.36 49.39
N ASP A 317 13.04 26.43 48.28
CA ASP A 317 12.76 27.35 47.16
C ASP A 317 12.32 26.63 45.86
N THR A 318 12.11 25.31 45.90
CA THR A 318 11.72 24.49 44.72
C THR A 318 10.22 24.31 44.60
N TYR A 319 9.70 23.92 43.42
CA TYR A 319 8.26 23.64 43.26
C TYR A 319 7.80 22.52 44.20
N THR A 320 6.55 22.60 44.67
CA THR A 320 5.96 21.55 45.51
C THR A 320 5.66 20.30 44.70
N ILE A 321 5.01 20.46 43.54
CA ILE A 321 4.72 19.35 42.64
C ILE A 321 5.13 19.75 41.22
N LYS A 322 5.69 18.80 40.47
CA LYS A 322 5.78 18.86 39.01
C LYS A 322 5.10 17.64 38.40
N ALA A 323 4.14 17.88 37.53
CA ALA A 323 3.50 16.86 36.69
C ALA A 323 3.99 17.03 35.25
N GLU A 324 4.82 16.08 34.77
CA GLU A 324 5.39 16.14 33.43
C GLU A 324 4.39 15.68 32.35
N ASN A 325 4.20 16.52 31.32
CA ASN A 325 3.35 16.26 30.16
C ASN A 325 1.93 15.84 30.56
N LYS A 326 1.21 16.77 31.19
CA LYS A 326 -0.18 16.57 31.60
C LYS A 326 -1.10 16.56 30.38
N GLY A 327 -1.09 15.44 29.67
CA GLY A 327 -2.20 15.01 28.82
C GLY A 327 -3.32 14.40 29.68
N ASN A 328 -4.10 13.50 29.09
CA ASN A 328 -5.18 12.78 29.78
C ASN A 328 -4.71 11.80 30.89
N ASN A 329 -3.39 11.65 31.10
CA ASN A 329 -2.82 10.51 31.83
C ASN A 329 -2.26 10.85 33.22
N ILE A 330 -2.07 12.13 33.57
CA ILE A 330 -1.68 12.55 34.92
C ILE A 330 -2.74 13.50 35.46
N LYS A 331 -3.22 13.27 36.68
CA LYS A 331 -4.18 14.18 37.34
C LYS A 331 -3.70 14.56 38.74
N VAL A 332 -3.88 15.82 39.09
CA VAL A 332 -3.61 16.33 40.44
C VAL A 332 -4.89 16.98 40.94
N HIS A 333 -5.41 16.46 42.04
CA HIS A 333 -6.62 16.94 42.72
C HIS A 333 -6.20 17.63 44.01
N TYR A 334 -6.53 18.91 44.12
CA TYR A 334 -6.09 19.78 45.22
C TYR A 334 -7.11 20.87 45.52
N ASP A 335 -7.01 21.46 46.71
CA ASP A 335 -7.75 22.65 47.11
C ASP A 335 -7.01 23.91 46.67
N GLU A 336 -7.62 24.69 45.77
CA GLU A 336 -7.06 25.96 45.24
C GLU A 336 -6.81 27.01 46.34
N SER A 337 -7.48 26.89 47.48
CA SER A 337 -7.21 27.75 48.64
C SER A 337 -5.85 27.46 49.27
N LYS A 338 -5.31 26.25 49.12
CA LYS A 338 -4.04 25.79 49.71
C LYS A 338 -2.88 25.68 48.72
N ILE A 339 -3.17 25.38 47.46
CA ILE A 339 -2.16 25.15 46.41
C ILE A 339 -2.44 26.05 45.20
N GLU A 340 -1.40 26.70 44.69
CA GLU A 340 -1.42 27.45 43.44
C GLU A 340 -0.75 26.64 42.32
N LYS A 341 -1.17 26.90 41.08
CA LYS A 341 -0.78 26.15 39.88
C LYS A 341 -0.29 27.08 38.77
N GLY A 342 0.75 26.65 38.07
CA GLY A 342 1.23 27.20 36.80
C GLY A 342 1.41 26.11 35.76
N THR A 343 1.36 26.47 34.49
CA THR A 343 1.59 25.55 33.37
C THR A 343 2.63 26.16 32.43
N ASP A 344 3.65 25.37 32.07
CA ASP A 344 4.66 25.80 31.10
C ASP A 344 4.20 25.56 29.65
N PRO A 345 4.95 26.02 28.63
CA PRO A 345 4.59 25.83 27.23
C PRO A 345 4.49 24.36 26.76
N TRP A 346 4.96 23.42 27.58
CA TRP A 346 5.09 22.00 27.25
C TRP A 346 4.08 21.12 28.00
N SER A 347 3.00 21.74 28.48
CA SER A 347 1.94 21.10 29.27
C SER A 347 2.45 20.48 30.57
N ASN A 348 3.62 20.88 31.09
CA ASN A 348 4.01 20.49 32.45
C ASN A 348 3.29 21.42 33.43
N GLU A 349 2.64 20.84 34.43
CA GLU A 349 2.03 21.61 35.51
C GLU A 349 2.96 21.65 36.72
N TYR A 350 3.14 22.85 37.26
CA TYR A 350 3.91 23.13 38.45
C TYR A 350 2.98 23.66 39.52
N TYR A 351 3.18 23.23 40.76
CA TYR A 351 2.33 23.62 41.86
C TYR A 351 3.18 24.06 43.04
N ASN A 352 2.72 25.09 43.74
CA ASN A 352 3.28 25.49 45.02
C ASN A 352 2.22 25.39 46.11
N THR A 353 2.59 24.77 47.23
CA THR A 353 1.84 24.96 48.47
C THR A 353 1.99 26.40 48.97
N LYS A 354 0.89 26.96 49.46
CA LYS A 354 0.90 28.25 50.17
C LYS A 354 1.44 28.11 51.59
N ASN A 355 1.47 26.90 52.14
CA ASN A 355 2.07 26.62 53.44
C ASN A 355 3.58 26.36 53.30
N ARG A 356 4.35 27.42 52.98
CA ARG A 356 5.78 27.35 52.68
C ARG A 356 6.62 28.20 53.63
N GLU A 357 7.80 27.69 53.99
CA GLU A 357 8.90 28.44 54.59
C GLU A 357 10.06 28.56 53.58
N GLY A 358 10.25 29.73 52.95
CA GLY A 358 11.23 29.93 51.88
C GLY A 358 10.67 30.82 50.76
N ASN A 359 11.43 31.00 49.68
CA ASN A 359 10.95 31.73 48.52
C ASN A 359 10.02 30.86 47.68
N THR A 360 8.86 31.39 47.30
CA THR A 360 7.96 30.72 46.35
C THR A 360 8.54 30.84 44.94
N PRO A 361 8.85 29.75 44.24
CA PRO A 361 9.32 29.82 42.86
C PRO A 361 8.19 30.34 41.95
N PRO A 362 8.50 31.21 40.97
CA PRO A 362 7.49 31.79 40.11
C PRO A 362 6.77 30.69 39.31
N LEU A 363 5.45 30.68 39.36
CA LEU A 363 4.66 29.75 38.57
C LEU A 363 4.70 30.13 37.09
N PRO A 364 4.93 29.16 36.18
CA PRO A 364 4.78 29.41 34.74
C PRO A 364 3.33 29.80 34.44
N ASN A 365 3.15 30.96 33.79
CA ASN A 365 1.84 31.43 33.36
C ASN A 365 1.79 31.46 31.83
N TYR A 366 1.71 30.26 31.24
CA TYR A 366 1.60 30.10 29.79
C TYR A 366 0.18 29.67 29.43
N GLU A 367 -0.69 30.64 29.17
CA GLU A 367 -2.05 30.41 28.65
C GLU A 367 -2.07 30.17 27.12
N ASN A 368 -0.91 30.24 26.46
CA ASN A 368 -0.84 30.32 25.01
C ASN A 368 -0.51 28.96 24.39
N PRO A 369 -1.33 28.40 23.47
CA PRO A 369 -1.07 27.13 22.77
C PRO A 369 0.07 27.24 21.73
N PHE A 370 1.00 28.17 21.96
CA PHE A 370 2.05 28.62 21.06
C PHE A 370 3.41 28.20 21.61
N VAL A 371 4.15 27.40 20.84
CA VAL A 371 5.48 26.92 21.21
C VAL A 371 6.51 27.43 20.22
N VAL A 372 7.58 28.05 20.73
CA VAL A 372 8.76 28.38 19.94
C VAL A 372 9.63 27.13 19.83
N VAL A 373 9.95 26.74 18.61
CA VAL A 373 10.71 25.52 18.32
C VAL A 373 12.04 25.90 17.69
N THR A 374 13.14 25.41 18.27
CA THR A 374 14.51 25.72 17.82
C THR A 374 15.38 24.50 17.55
N ASN A 375 14.90 23.31 17.91
CA ASN A 375 15.62 22.04 17.79
C ASN A 375 14.64 20.88 17.52
N GLU A 376 15.20 19.71 17.17
CA GLU A 376 14.46 18.49 16.84
C GLU A 376 13.53 18.01 17.97
N TYR A 377 14.03 17.98 19.20
CA TYR A 377 13.27 17.46 20.35
C TYR A 377 12.00 18.28 20.58
N ASP A 378 12.13 19.60 20.59
CA ASP A 378 11.01 20.54 20.72
C ASP A 378 10.01 20.39 19.57
N PHE A 379 10.50 20.19 18.34
CA PHE A 379 9.66 20.01 17.16
C PHE A 379 8.80 18.75 17.26
N LEU A 380 9.42 17.60 17.50
CA LEU A 380 8.71 16.32 17.56
C LEU A 380 7.71 16.31 18.72
N ARG A 381 8.10 16.81 19.89
CA ARG A 381 7.21 16.90 21.05
C ARG A 381 5.99 17.78 20.79
N ALA A 382 6.18 18.95 20.17
CA ALA A 382 5.10 19.90 19.92
C ALA A 382 4.07 19.39 18.88
N LEU A 383 4.50 18.54 17.94
CA LEU A 383 3.60 17.93 16.96
C LEU A 383 2.65 16.90 17.59
N GLU A 384 3.11 16.18 18.62
CA GLU A 384 2.32 15.13 19.30
C GLU A 384 1.50 15.66 20.49
N ASP A 385 1.88 16.79 21.09
CA ASP A 385 1.15 17.36 22.24
C ASP A 385 -0.25 17.89 21.83
N PRO A 386 -1.36 17.33 22.33
CA PRO A 386 -2.71 17.74 21.91
C PRO A 386 -3.08 19.18 22.32
N ASN A 387 -2.36 19.79 23.26
CA ASN A 387 -2.63 21.15 23.76
C ASN A 387 -1.91 22.23 22.93
N VAL A 388 -0.85 21.86 22.21
CA VAL A 388 -0.14 22.80 21.33
C VAL A 388 -0.94 22.99 20.06
N LYS A 389 -1.38 24.21 19.75
CA LYS A 389 -2.07 24.53 18.49
C LYS A 389 -1.14 25.18 17.47
N THR A 390 -0.17 25.97 17.92
CA THR A 390 0.72 26.70 17.03
C THR A 390 2.18 26.42 17.36
N LEU A 391 2.95 26.02 16.35
CA LEU A 391 4.38 25.85 16.41
C LEU A 391 5.03 27.01 15.65
N ASN A 392 6.01 27.68 16.25
CA ASN A 392 6.76 28.76 15.61
C ASN A 392 8.22 28.37 15.49
N ILE A 393 8.60 27.94 14.30
CA ILE A 393 9.95 27.48 13.98
C ILE A 393 10.88 28.69 13.90
N ARG A 394 11.97 28.67 14.66
CA ARG A 394 12.96 29.77 14.72
C ARG A 394 14.36 29.36 14.31
N ASN A 395 14.54 28.11 13.87
CA ASN A 395 15.79 27.59 13.36
C ASN A 395 15.51 26.44 12.38
N ASP A 396 16.47 26.13 11.51
CA ASP A 396 16.40 24.90 10.73
C ASP A 396 16.42 23.69 11.66
N ILE A 397 15.54 22.72 11.40
CA ILE A 397 15.39 21.50 12.19
C ILE A 397 15.91 20.33 11.36
N VAL A 398 16.95 19.67 11.88
CA VAL A 398 17.50 18.44 11.31
C VAL A 398 17.08 17.28 12.19
N ILE A 399 16.28 16.38 11.63
CA ILE A 399 15.80 15.16 12.28
C ILE A 399 16.85 14.06 12.12
N ASN A 400 17.23 13.41 13.21
CA ASN A 400 18.22 12.34 13.27
C ASN A 400 17.51 10.97 13.28
N GLY A 401 16.92 10.63 12.14
CA GLY A 401 16.28 9.33 11.94
C GLY A 401 17.29 8.18 11.73
N PRO A 402 16.82 6.92 11.71
CA PRO A 402 17.64 5.78 11.33
C PRO A 402 18.10 5.88 9.87
N GLU A 403 19.36 5.53 9.62
CA GLU A 403 20.01 5.65 8.31
C GLU A 403 19.31 4.77 7.26
N GLY A 404 18.87 5.38 6.16
CA GLY A 404 18.21 4.70 5.04
C GLY A 404 16.75 4.32 5.28
N GLU A 405 16.18 4.59 6.45
CA GLU A 405 14.80 4.26 6.80
C GLU A 405 13.87 5.48 6.83
N LEU A 406 12.57 5.23 6.72
CA LEU A 406 11.54 6.26 6.86
C LEU A 406 11.38 6.64 8.34
N PHE A 407 11.62 7.90 8.69
CA PHE A 407 11.36 8.39 10.04
C PHE A 407 9.90 8.87 10.16
N SER A 408 9.12 8.20 11.01
CA SER A 408 7.71 8.53 11.20
C SER A 408 7.53 9.75 12.11
N ILE A 409 6.82 10.75 11.61
CA ILE A 409 6.45 11.97 12.34
C ILE A 409 4.93 12.02 12.40
N ARG A 410 4.39 12.03 13.62
CA ARG A 410 2.94 12.11 13.83
C ARG A 410 2.54 13.54 14.18
N ILE A 411 1.53 14.06 13.50
CA ILE A 411 0.93 15.35 13.81
C ILE A 411 -0.45 15.06 14.41
N GLU A 412 -0.54 15.11 15.74
CA GLU A 412 -1.71 14.71 16.52
C GLU A 412 -2.48 15.91 17.09
N GLY A 413 -3.60 15.66 17.77
CA GLY A 413 -4.49 16.71 18.30
C GLY A 413 -5.65 17.08 17.37
N ASN A 414 -6.32 18.20 17.68
CA ASN A 414 -7.48 18.66 16.90
C ASN A 414 -7.09 19.54 15.71
N GLU A 415 -6.23 20.54 15.94
CA GLU A 415 -5.76 21.50 14.92
C GLU A 415 -4.30 21.88 15.19
N LYS A 416 -3.50 22.04 14.13
CA LYS A 416 -2.08 22.42 14.19
C LYS A 416 -1.75 23.48 13.15
N GLU A 417 -1.14 24.58 13.56
CA GLU A 417 -0.54 25.58 12.69
C GLU A 417 0.98 25.60 12.89
N ILE A 418 1.74 25.25 11.86
CA ILE A 418 3.20 25.24 11.86
C ILE A 418 3.67 26.48 11.09
N LYS A 419 4.12 27.49 11.81
CA LYS A 419 4.72 28.71 11.27
C LYS A 419 6.21 28.46 11.06
N GLY A 420 6.59 28.17 9.82
CA GLY A 420 7.96 27.85 9.44
C GLY A 420 8.89 29.05 9.36
N ASN A 421 8.38 30.27 9.12
CA ASN A 421 9.17 31.51 8.97
C ASN A 421 10.33 31.43 7.96
N GLY A 422 10.25 30.53 6.98
CA GLY A 422 11.27 30.29 5.96
C GLY A 422 12.34 29.26 6.33
N TYR A 423 12.25 28.67 7.53
CA TYR A 423 13.14 27.60 8.00
C TYR A 423 12.77 26.25 7.41
N THR A 424 13.75 25.35 7.46
CA THR A 424 13.74 24.04 6.82
C THR A 424 13.59 22.93 7.85
N ILE A 425 12.68 21.98 7.58
CA ILE A 425 12.65 20.69 8.26
C ILE A 425 13.26 19.67 7.30
N SER A 426 14.36 19.09 7.73
CA SER A 426 15.10 18.07 6.97
C SER A 426 15.38 16.87 7.86
N ASN A 427 15.79 15.78 7.24
CA ASN A 427 16.32 14.61 7.95
C ASN A 427 17.63 14.24 7.29
N SER A 428 18.71 14.15 8.07
CA SER A 428 20.06 13.92 7.56
C SER A 428 20.26 12.47 7.08
N ALA A 429 19.55 11.53 7.70
CA ALA A 429 19.76 10.09 7.57
C ALA A 429 18.79 9.38 6.61
N GLY A 430 17.64 9.99 6.29
CA GLY A 430 16.62 9.38 5.44
C GLY A 430 15.42 10.28 5.14
N PRO A 431 14.40 9.77 4.43
CA PRO A 431 13.16 10.50 4.17
C PRO A 431 12.26 10.60 5.40
N ASN A 432 11.59 11.75 5.56
CA ASN A 432 10.57 11.94 6.59
C ASN A 432 9.21 11.41 6.16
N LEU A 433 8.44 10.88 7.11
CA LEU A 433 7.10 10.33 6.89
C LEU A 433 6.09 11.04 7.79
N PHE A 434 5.44 12.07 7.28
CA PHE A 434 4.47 12.86 8.03
C PHE A 434 3.08 12.21 7.98
N TYR A 435 2.56 11.79 9.13
CA TYR A 435 1.19 11.34 9.29
C TYR A 435 0.33 12.46 9.90
N ILE A 436 -0.62 12.96 9.11
CA ILE A 436 -1.47 14.10 9.47
C ILE A 436 -2.74 13.60 10.16
N TYR A 437 -2.70 13.42 11.49
CA TYR A 437 -3.86 13.00 12.31
C TYR A 437 -4.72 14.17 12.82
N ALA A 438 -4.24 15.41 12.66
CA ALA A 438 -4.94 16.66 12.98
C ALA A 438 -5.13 17.53 11.73
N ASN A 439 -6.14 18.40 11.72
CA ASN A 439 -6.23 19.43 10.66
C ASN A 439 -4.99 20.32 10.76
N THR A 440 -4.19 20.37 9.70
CA THR A 440 -2.84 20.95 9.78
C THR A 440 -2.66 22.05 8.75
N LYS A 441 -2.13 23.20 9.18
CA LYS A 441 -1.67 24.30 8.33
C LYS A 441 -0.16 24.45 8.45
N MET A 442 0.56 24.42 7.34
CA MET A 442 1.99 24.69 7.24
C MET A 442 2.19 26.01 6.50
N ASP A 443 2.76 27.00 7.18
CA ASP A 443 2.86 28.38 6.71
C ASP A 443 4.33 28.80 6.61
N ASN A 444 4.79 29.18 5.40
CA ASN A 444 6.17 29.57 5.13
C ASN A 444 7.19 28.56 5.65
N LEU A 445 6.99 27.28 5.35
CA LEU A 445 7.83 26.16 5.80
C LEU A 445 8.52 25.50 4.61
N LYS A 446 9.80 25.15 4.76
CA LYS A 446 10.51 24.35 3.76
C LYS A 446 10.60 22.90 4.25
N LEU A 447 10.17 21.97 3.42
CA LEU A 447 10.24 20.54 3.69
C LEU A 447 11.05 19.85 2.60
N ASP A 448 12.03 19.06 3.03
CA ASP A 448 12.92 18.32 2.14
C ASP A 448 12.83 16.81 2.37
N ARG A 449 12.75 16.04 1.28
CA ARG A 449 12.84 14.56 1.23
C ARG A 449 11.85 13.84 2.13
N GLY A 450 10.74 13.39 1.58
CA GLY A 450 9.79 12.62 2.39
C GLY A 450 8.47 12.29 1.73
N ARG A 451 7.52 11.93 2.58
CA ARG A 451 6.11 11.73 2.20
C ARG A 451 5.20 12.35 3.23
N ILE A 452 4.05 12.82 2.79
CA ILE A 452 2.98 13.32 3.65
C ILE A 452 1.74 12.47 3.38
N PHE A 453 1.16 11.92 4.44
CA PHE A 453 -0.06 11.12 4.40
C PHE A 453 -1.15 11.77 5.23
N THR A 454 -2.26 12.15 4.60
CA THR A 454 -3.45 12.61 5.32
C THR A 454 -4.38 11.44 5.63
N VAL A 455 -4.71 11.21 6.91
CA VAL A 455 -5.75 10.25 7.28
C VAL A 455 -7.15 10.77 6.95
N GLU A 456 -8.08 9.84 6.77
CA GLU A 456 -9.48 10.13 6.43
C GLU A 456 -10.11 11.10 7.45
N GLY A 457 -10.76 12.16 6.95
CA GLY A 457 -11.37 13.18 7.79
C GLY A 457 -10.48 14.36 8.18
N LYS A 458 -9.18 14.35 7.83
CA LYS A 458 -8.24 15.44 8.17
C LYS A 458 -7.81 16.24 6.95
N SER A 459 -7.65 17.56 7.11
CA SER A 459 -7.19 18.47 6.06
C SER A 459 -5.73 18.88 6.22
N LEU A 460 -5.13 19.29 5.11
CA LEU A 460 -3.78 19.84 5.07
C LEU A 460 -3.73 21.09 4.21
N ASP A 461 -3.30 22.20 4.79
CA ASP A 461 -3.07 23.46 4.08
C ASP A 461 -1.57 23.74 4.08
N ILE A 462 -0.96 23.92 2.92
CA ILE A 462 0.43 24.37 2.77
C ILE A 462 0.41 25.69 2.02
N VAL A 463 0.84 26.76 2.69
CA VAL A 463 0.60 28.12 2.21
C VAL A 463 1.85 29.00 2.31
N ASN A 464 1.78 30.17 1.67
CA ASN A 464 2.68 31.32 1.85
C ASN A 464 4.18 31.01 1.70
N ASN A 465 4.71 31.07 0.48
CA ASN A 465 6.15 30.88 0.21
C ASN A 465 6.75 29.57 0.73
N SER A 466 5.93 28.61 1.15
CA SER A 466 6.40 27.27 1.54
C SER A 466 7.06 26.58 0.35
N GLU A 467 8.10 25.79 0.63
CA GLU A 467 8.87 25.06 -0.39
C GLU A 467 8.84 23.56 -0.08
N ILE A 468 8.39 22.77 -1.06
CA ILE A 468 8.19 21.32 -0.93
C ILE A 468 9.11 20.61 -1.92
N ASN A 469 10.24 20.11 -1.43
CA ASN A 469 11.29 19.53 -2.27
C ASN A 469 11.41 18.01 -2.06
N ASP A 470 11.25 17.24 -3.13
CA ASP A 470 11.37 15.78 -3.10
C ASP A 470 10.38 15.13 -2.13
N ILE A 471 9.12 15.58 -2.19
CA ILE A 471 8.04 15.09 -1.32
C ILE A 471 6.88 14.51 -2.13
N PHE A 472 6.44 13.32 -1.72
CA PHE A 472 5.22 12.70 -2.19
C PHE A 472 4.07 12.98 -1.23
N ILE A 473 3.04 13.71 -1.68
CA ILE A 473 1.85 14.00 -0.88
C ILE A 473 0.74 13.05 -1.30
N GLU A 474 0.32 12.18 -0.39
CA GLU A 474 -0.83 11.30 -0.55
C GLU A 474 -1.99 11.78 0.33
N PHE A 475 -3.12 12.08 -0.31
CA PHE A 475 -4.26 12.67 0.39
C PHE A 475 -5.59 11.97 0.10
N THR A 476 -6.46 11.97 1.11
CA THR A 476 -7.79 11.34 1.03
C THR A 476 -8.96 12.29 1.26
N ASN A 477 -8.67 13.55 1.62
CA ASN A 477 -9.66 14.57 1.95
C ASN A 477 -9.25 15.94 1.38
N ASN A 478 -9.52 17.06 2.05
CA ASN A 478 -9.21 18.40 1.53
C ASN A 478 -7.74 18.77 1.72
N ILE A 479 -7.12 19.23 0.64
CA ILE A 479 -5.77 19.82 0.65
C ILE A 479 -5.76 21.15 -0.09
N LEU A 480 -5.10 22.16 0.50
CA LEU A 480 -4.87 23.47 -0.10
C LEU A 480 -3.36 23.70 -0.27
N LEU A 481 -2.94 24.04 -1.49
CA LEU A 481 -1.59 24.42 -1.85
C LEU A 481 -1.61 25.84 -2.43
N GLU A 482 -1.27 26.85 -1.64
CA GLU A 482 -1.43 28.26 -2.05
C GLU A 482 -0.14 29.07 -1.93
N ASN A 483 0.27 29.70 -3.03
CA ASN A 483 1.49 30.49 -3.11
C ASN A 483 2.73 29.70 -2.66
N ILE A 484 2.88 28.46 -3.17
CA ILE A 484 3.99 27.57 -2.81
C ILE A 484 4.91 27.28 -3.99
N LYS A 485 6.11 26.79 -3.68
CA LYS A 485 7.03 26.20 -4.66
C LYS A 485 7.15 24.71 -4.39
N MET A 486 7.02 23.90 -5.44
CA MET A 486 7.30 22.46 -5.39
C MET A 486 8.44 22.13 -6.32
N ASN A 487 9.31 21.20 -5.93
CA ASN A 487 10.41 20.73 -6.77
C ASN A 487 10.60 19.22 -6.64
N LYS A 488 10.54 18.48 -7.75
CA LYS A 488 10.62 17.00 -7.76
C LYS A 488 9.58 16.35 -6.84
N SER A 489 8.41 16.97 -6.71
CA SER A 489 7.38 16.55 -5.77
C SER A 489 6.13 16.12 -6.54
N SER A 490 5.27 15.34 -5.91
CA SER A 490 4.00 14.97 -6.54
C SER A 490 2.88 14.91 -5.53
N VAL A 491 1.69 15.23 -6.02
CA VAL A 491 0.45 15.26 -5.23
C VAL A 491 -0.49 14.24 -5.83
N TYR A 492 -0.87 13.24 -5.03
CA TYR A 492 -1.69 12.12 -5.46
C TYR A 492 -2.81 11.86 -4.46
N GLY A 493 -4.05 11.70 -4.92
CA GLY A 493 -5.14 11.42 -4.00
C GLY A 493 -6.53 11.33 -4.63
N ASN A 494 -7.52 11.14 -3.77
CA ASN A 494 -8.93 10.99 -4.13
C ASN A 494 -9.87 11.99 -3.43
N GLY A 495 -9.32 12.95 -2.68
CA GLY A 495 -10.05 14.02 -2.00
C GLY A 495 -10.11 15.33 -2.81
N ASN A 496 -10.50 16.45 -2.17
CA ASN A 496 -10.52 17.74 -2.86
C ASN A 496 -9.15 18.42 -2.80
N LEU A 497 -8.68 18.94 -3.93
CA LEU A 497 -7.40 19.62 -4.05
C LEU A 497 -7.62 21.04 -4.56
N VAL A 498 -7.07 22.03 -3.87
CA VAL A 498 -6.97 23.40 -4.38
C VAL A 498 -5.50 23.75 -4.54
N VAL A 499 -5.10 24.17 -5.74
CA VAL A 499 -3.76 24.69 -6.00
C VAL A 499 -3.90 26.09 -6.58
N ASN A 500 -3.35 27.10 -5.91
CA ASN A 500 -3.47 28.49 -6.34
C ASN A 500 -2.12 29.21 -6.32
N SER A 501 -1.85 30.02 -7.35
CA SER A 501 -0.70 30.95 -7.40
C SER A 501 0.65 30.28 -7.12
N SER A 502 0.82 29.03 -7.57
CA SER A 502 1.96 28.19 -7.19
C SER A 502 2.90 27.88 -8.36
N LYS A 503 4.13 27.45 -8.06
CA LYS A 503 5.14 27.05 -9.05
C LYS A 503 5.63 25.63 -8.78
N LEU A 504 5.33 24.73 -9.70
CA LEU A 504 5.61 23.30 -9.59
C LEU A 504 6.70 22.94 -10.60
N LYS A 505 7.91 22.62 -10.14
CA LYS A 505 9.06 22.29 -10.99
C LYS A 505 9.36 20.79 -10.94
N ASN A 506 9.60 20.14 -12.07
CA ASN A 506 9.68 18.69 -12.19
C ASN A 506 8.62 17.95 -11.34
N SER A 507 7.40 18.47 -11.28
CA SER A 507 6.38 18.02 -10.34
C SER A 507 5.08 17.67 -11.09
N SER A 508 4.25 16.82 -10.48
CA SER A 508 2.99 16.39 -11.08
C SER A 508 1.84 16.35 -10.08
N ILE A 509 0.62 16.45 -10.60
CA ILE A 509 -0.62 16.32 -9.86
C ILE A 509 -1.41 15.15 -10.45
N SER A 510 -1.90 14.26 -9.60
CA SER A 510 -2.72 13.14 -10.00
C SER A 510 -3.93 12.97 -9.09
N ILE A 511 -5.12 12.90 -9.70
CA ILE A 511 -6.38 12.60 -9.01
C ILE A 511 -6.89 11.27 -9.51
N SER A 512 -7.16 10.34 -8.59
CA SER A 512 -7.56 8.97 -8.95
C SER A 512 -8.61 8.41 -8.00
N ASP A 513 -9.56 7.64 -8.55
CA ASP A 513 -10.60 6.94 -7.80
C ASP A 513 -10.20 5.53 -7.32
N TYR A 514 -8.94 5.12 -7.54
CA TYR A 514 -8.44 3.76 -7.27
C TYR A 514 -8.71 3.32 -5.83
N TYR A 515 -8.65 4.25 -4.87
CA TYR A 515 -8.95 4.00 -3.48
C TYR A 515 -10.41 4.34 -3.16
N LYS A 516 -11.18 3.33 -2.72
CA LYS A 516 -12.53 3.43 -2.14
C LYS A 516 -13.66 3.98 -3.04
N ASN A 517 -13.45 4.18 -4.34
CA ASN A 517 -14.46 4.72 -5.28
C ASN A 517 -14.98 6.13 -4.90
N LYS A 518 -14.15 6.99 -4.32
CA LYS A 518 -14.47 8.42 -4.11
C LYS A 518 -13.80 9.24 -5.22
N GLY A 519 -14.53 10.16 -5.83
CA GLY A 519 -14.02 11.07 -6.86
C GLY A 519 -13.89 12.47 -6.29
N GLY A 520 -12.66 12.93 -6.09
CA GLY A 520 -12.37 14.27 -5.60
C GLY A 520 -12.58 15.36 -6.66
N VAL A 521 -12.66 16.62 -6.21
CA VAL A 521 -12.64 17.80 -7.09
C VAL A 521 -11.30 18.52 -6.94
N ALA A 522 -10.57 18.69 -8.04
CA ALA A 522 -9.37 19.50 -8.10
C ALA A 522 -9.67 20.87 -8.74
N LYS A 523 -9.22 21.96 -8.11
CA LYS A 523 -9.24 23.30 -8.68
C LYS A 523 -7.82 23.84 -8.70
N ILE A 524 -7.29 24.09 -9.89
CA ILE A 524 -5.93 24.61 -10.09
C ILE A 524 -6.04 25.97 -10.76
N THR A 525 -5.53 27.02 -10.13
CA THR A 525 -5.60 28.40 -10.62
C THR A 525 -4.24 29.10 -10.59
N ASN A 526 -3.96 29.95 -11.58
CA ASN A 526 -2.79 30.84 -11.62
C ASN A 526 -1.44 30.12 -11.34
N THR A 527 -1.28 28.91 -11.87
CA THR A 527 -0.18 28.00 -11.48
C THR A 527 0.68 27.62 -12.68
N GLU A 528 2.00 27.63 -12.47
CA GLU A 528 3.00 27.19 -13.45
C GLU A 528 3.47 25.77 -13.09
N ILE A 529 3.44 24.85 -14.06
CA ILE A 529 3.83 23.44 -13.88
C ILE A 529 4.87 23.05 -14.94
N ASP A 530 6.09 22.82 -14.50
CA ASP A 530 7.13 22.12 -15.24
C ASP A 530 7.16 20.65 -14.75
N SER A 531 7.01 19.69 -15.67
CA SER A 531 6.95 18.25 -15.35
C SER A 531 7.89 17.48 -16.26
N ARG A 532 8.37 16.30 -15.82
CA ARG A 532 9.11 15.35 -16.69
C ARG A 532 8.25 14.16 -17.14
N ALA A 533 7.01 14.12 -16.68
CA ALA A 533 5.99 13.14 -17.01
C ALA A 533 4.70 13.90 -17.39
N ASN A 534 3.55 13.25 -17.34
CA ASN A 534 2.29 13.99 -17.43
C ASN A 534 2.22 15.00 -16.27
N ALA A 535 1.88 16.25 -16.57
CA ALA A 535 1.81 17.29 -15.54
C ALA A 535 0.56 17.09 -14.67
N ILE A 536 -0.56 16.71 -15.30
CA ILE A 536 -1.83 16.45 -14.64
C ILE A 536 -2.40 15.12 -15.15
N ASP A 537 -2.66 14.19 -14.24
CA ASP A 537 -3.35 12.93 -14.51
C ASP A 537 -4.70 12.88 -13.77
N LEU A 538 -5.78 12.53 -14.48
CA LEU A 538 -7.11 12.33 -13.89
C LEU A 538 -7.62 10.93 -14.26
N SER A 539 -7.98 10.13 -13.25
CA SER A 539 -8.61 8.81 -13.42
C SER A 539 -9.84 8.73 -12.50
N GLY A 540 -10.94 9.35 -12.92
CA GLY A 540 -12.14 9.58 -12.08
C GLY A 540 -12.08 10.87 -11.26
N GLY A 541 -13.23 11.54 -11.06
CA GLY A 541 -13.33 12.83 -10.36
C GLY A 541 -13.39 14.02 -11.31
N ASN A 542 -13.40 15.24 -10.77
CA ASN A 542 -13.55 16.45 -11.57
C ASN A 542 -12.34 17.39 -11.41
N ILE A 543 -11.97 18.09 -12.47
CA ILE A 543 -10.90 19.09 -12.44
C ILE A 543 -11.31 20.40 -13.12
N GLU A 544 -11.01 21.52 -12.48
CA GLU A 544 -11.14 22.86 -13.03
C GLU A 544 -9.77 23.52 -13.10
N LEU A 545 -9.40 24.01 -14.28
CA LEU A 545 -8.14 24.71 -14.55
C LEU A 545 -8.43 26.16 -14.93
N GLU A 546 -7.70 27.12 -14.37
CA GLU A 546 -7.80 28.53 -14.73
C GLU A 546 -6.43 29.22 -14.73
N ASN A 547 -6.03 29.83 -15.85
CA ASN A 547 -4.74 30.53 -15.98
C ASN A 547 -3.53 29.66 -15.63
N ILE A 548 -3.40 28.55 -16.35
CA ILE A 548 -2.38 27.53 -16.11
C ILE A 548 -1.32 27.56 -17.21
N LYS A 549 -0.06 27.40 -16.82
CA LYS A 549 1.06 27.24 -17.76
C LYS A 549 1.76 25.92 -17.51
N ILE A 550 1.83 25.05 -18.51
CA ILE A 550 2.51 23.77 -18.46
C ILE A 550 3.70 23.79 -19.42
N THR A 551 4.90 23.46 -18.92
CA THR A 551 6.15 23.45 -19.69
C THR A 551 6.89 22.12 -19.55
N ASN A 552 7.58 21.71 -20.62
CA ASN A 552 8.35 20.47 -20.72
C ASN A 552 7.64 19.16 -20.36
N PRO A 553 6.29 19.03 -20.47
CA PRO A 553 5.62 17.82 -20.03
C PRO A 553 6.15 16.61 -20.82
N GLY A 554 6.16 15.43 -20.18
CA GLY A 554 6.72 14.19 -20.73
C GLY A 554 6.06 13.79 -22.06
N ASP A 555 5.11 12.86 -22.01
CA ASP A 555 4.36 12.48 -23.20
C ASP A 555 3.20 13.47 -23.46
N HIS A 556 2.41 13.75 -22.42
CA HIS A 556 1.22 14.59 -22.49
C HIS A 556 1.28 15.69 -21.42
N ALA A 557 0.67 16.84 -21.67
CA ALA A 557 0.49 17.85 -20.61
C ALA A 557 -0.58 17.37 -19.61
N ILE A 558 -1.70 16.87 -20.14
CA ILE A 558 -2.85 16.46 -19.35
C ILE A 558 -3.39 15.13 -19.90
N TYR A 559 -3.63 14.17 -19.02
CA TYR A 559 -4.15 12.86 -19.39
C TYR A 559 -5.34 12.50 -18.52
N VAL A 560 -6.49 12.27 -19.16
CA VAL A 560 -7.77 11.97 -18.49
C VAL A 560 -8.27 10.61 -18.94
N LYS A 561 -8.49 9.71 -17.98
CA LYS A 561 -9.02 8.36 -18.21
C LYS A 561 -10.37 8.20 -17.54
N GLY A 562 -11.35 7.67 -18.27
CA GLY A 562 -12.70 7.44 -17.74
C GLY A 562 -12.77 6.38 -16.64
N SER A 563 -13.69 6.55 -15.70
CA SER A 563 -14.02 5.60 -14.63
C SER A 563 -15.33 4.86 -14.89
N LYS A 564 -15.54 3.71 -14.24
CA LYS A 564 -16.82 2.97 -14.28
C LYS A 564 -17.91 3.68 -13.49
N LYS A 565 -17.56 4.21 -12.32
CA LYS A 565 -18.52 4.61 -11.28
C LYS A 565 -18.66 6.12 -11.13
N LEU A 566 -17.65 6.87 -11.56
CA LEU A 566 -17.56 8.30 -11.33
C LEU A 566 -17.46 9.02 -12.66
N GLU A 567 -18.15 10.15 -12.74
CA GLU A 567 -17.95 11.11 -13.83
C GLU A 567 -16.48 11.57 -13.85
N SER A 568 -15.98 11.89 -15.04
CA SER A 568 -14.66 12.46 -15.24
C SER A 568 -14.80 13.75 -16.03
N LYS A 569 -15.00 14.88 -15.34
CA LYS A 569 -15.22 16.19 -15.98
C LYS A 569 -13.99 17.07 -15.81
N MET A 570 -13.51 17.59 -16.93
CA MET A 570 -12.44 18.58 -16.98
C MET A 570 -12.98 19.88 -17.56
N ARG A 571 -12.71 21.01 -16.89
CA ARG A 571 -13.12 22.34 -17.34
C ARG A 571 -11.93 23.28 -17.39
N ILE A 572 -11.68 23.88 -18.55
CA ILE A 572 -10.62 24.87 -18.77
C ILE A 572 -11.26 26.25 -18.85
N LYS A 573 -10.92 27.12 -17.91
CA LYS A 573 -11.25 28.54 -17.83
C LYS A 573 -9.99 29.38 -18.05
N GLY A 574 -10.15 30.65 -18.41
CA GLY A 574 -9.02 31.55 -18.62
C GLY A 574 -8.06 31.04 -19.71
N THR A 575 -6.74 31.15 -19.48
CA THR A 575 -5.74 30.65 -20.45
C THR A 575 -5.08 29.36 -19.96
N LEU A 576 -4.95 28.35 -20.84
CA LEU A 576 -4.07 27.19 -20.64
C LEU A 576 -2.91 27.26 -21.66
N GLU A 577 -1.70 27.52 -21.21
CA GLU A 577 -0.50 27.52 -22.05
C GLU A 577 0.24 26.18 -21.93
N ILE A 578 0.60 25.57 -23.06
CA ILE A 578 1.29 24.27 -23.10
C ILE A 578 2.52 24.40 -24.02
N ASP A 579 3.70 24.09 -23.50
CA ASP A 579 4.96 24.12 -24.24
C ASP A 579 5.76 22.83 -24.01
N GLY A 580 6.09 22.11 -25.09
CA GLY A 580 7.07 21.01 -25.05
C GLY A 580 6.50 19.59 -24.89
N SER A 581 5.19 19.36 -25.07
CA SER A 581 4.63 18.00 -25.08
C SER A 581 5.21 17.14 -26.22
N LYS A 582 5.70 15.93 -25.90
CA LYS A 582 6.25 15.00 -26.91
C LYS A 582 5.19 14.30 -27.77
N LYS A 583 3.96 14.21 -27.28
CA LYS A 583 2.78 13.67 -27.97
C LYS A 583 1.61 14.67 -27.89
N ASP A 584 0.40 14.22 -28.22
CA ASP A 584 -0.81 15.05 -28.16
C ASP A 584 -0.98 15.67 -26.77
N ALA A 585 -1.24 16.98 -26.70
CA ALA A 585 -1.09 17.73 -25.46
C ALA A 585 -2.10 17.31 -24.38
N ILE A 586 -3.36 17.11 -24.76
CA ILE A 586 -4.45 16.65 -23.89
C ILE A 586 -5.00 15.33 -24.44
N VAL A 587 -5.09 14.31 -23.60
CA VAL A 587 -5.65 13.00 -23.99
C VAL A 587 -6.87 12.67 -23.16
N LEU A 588 -7.98 12.36 -23.83
CA LEU A 588 -9.18 11.80 -23.24
C LEU A 588 -9.28 10.34 -23.67
N LYS A 589 -9.16 9.43 -22.70
CA LYS A 589 -9.11 7.98 -22.95
C LYS A 589 -10.32 7.27 -22.37
N LYS A 590 -10.83 6.29 -23.13
CA LYS A 590 -11.77 5.32 -22.62
C LYS A 590 -11.06 4.44 -21.58
N GLY A 591 -11.54 4.45 -20.34
CA GLY A 591 -11.00 3.56 -19.31
C GLY A 591 -11.35 2.11 -19.56
N ASP A 592 -10.53 1.16 -19.09
CA ASP A 592 -10.78 -0.29 -19.29
C ASP A 592 -12.14 -0.75 -18.75
N ASN A 593 -12.71 0.00 -17.80
CA ASN A 593 -14.00 -0.24 -17.18
C ASN A 593 -15.03 0.89 -17.40
N SER A 594 -14.78 1.85 -18.31
CA SER A 594 -15.65 3.03 -18.47
C SER A 594 -17.04 2.67 -19.00
N SER A 595 -18.10 3.25 -18.40
CA SER A 595 -19.48 3.15 -18.91
C SER A 595 -19.75 4.24 -19.95
N THR A 596 -20.67 3.98 -20.88
CA THR A 596 -21.24 5.03 -21.74
C THR A 596 -22.12 6.02 -20.98
N ASP A 597 -22.58 5.65 -19.78
CA ASP A 597 -23.42 6.51 -18.94
C ASP A 597 -22.62 7.65 -18.29
N ASN A 598 -21.31 7.47 -18.12
CA ASN A 598 -20.39 8.43 -17.50
C ASN A 598 -19.18 8.68 -18.41
N PRO A 599 -19.35 9.37 -19.55
CA PRO A 599 -18.25 9.69 -20.45
C PRO A 599 -17.25 10.66 -19.80
N VAL A 600 -16.02 10.65 -20.31
CA VAL A 600 -15.05 11.71 -19.99
C VAL A 600 -15.47 12.98 -20.74
N GLU A 601 -15.71 14.07 -20.02
CA GLU A 601 -16.16 15.33 -20.63
C GLU A 601 -15.11 16.43 -20.45
N LEU A 602 -14.73 17.07 -21.55
CA LEU A 602 -13.84 18.23 -21.58
C LEU A 602 -14.62 19.47 -22.01
N TYR A 603 -14.66 20.48 -21.15
CA TYR A 603 -15.26 21.78 -21.40
C TYR A 603 -14.17 22.83 -21.56
N ILE A 604 -14.14 23.52 -22.71
CA ILE A 604 -13.14 24.55 -23.03
C ILE A 604 -13.86 25.89 -23.13
N ASP A 605 -13.97 26.59 -21.99
CA ASP A 605 -14.55 27.94 -21.95
C ASP A 605 -13.49 29.02 -22.26
N GLY A 606 -12.24 28.71 -21.93
CA GLY A 606 -11.08 29.59 -22.06
C GLY A 606 -10.38 29.52 -23.41
N ASP A 607 -9.10 29.89 -23.41
CA ASP A 607 -8.18 29.79 -24.55
C ASP A 607 -7.09 28.76 -24.25
N ILE A 608 -6.72 27.93 -25.24
CA ILE A 608 -5.57 27.03 -25.15
C ILE A 608 -4.48 27.58 -26.05
N LYS A 609 -3.30 27.91 -25.51
CA LYS A 609 -2.11 28.22 -26.30
C LYS A 609 -1.19 27.01 -26.32
N GLN A 610 -0.73 26.62 -27.50
CA GLN A 610 0.16 25.47 -27.62
C GLN A 610 1.39 25.81 -28.44
N LYS A 611 2.57 25.46 -27.92
CA LYS A 611 3.82 25.45 -28.67
C LYS A 611 4.20 24.02 -29.06
N GLY A 612 4.54 23.82 -30.33
CA GLY A 612 4.92 22.54 -30.91
C GLY A 612 3.96 21.99 -31.97
N ASP A 613 4.29 20.81 -32.49
CA ASP A 613 3.71 20.25 -33.72
C ASP A 613 2.77 19.05 -33.49
N THR A 614 2.28 18.82 -32.26
CA THR A 614 1.36 17.72 -31.90
C THR A 614 -0.10 18.19 -31.84
N TYR A 615 -1.09 17.29 -31.88
CA TYR A 615 -2.49 17.72 -31.72
C TYR A 615 -2.74 18.28 -30.32
N THR A 616 -3.69 19.21 -30.21
CA THR A 616 -4.03 19.82 -28.92
C THR A 616 -4.81 18.84 -28.06
N ILE A 617 -5.81 18.18 -28.64
CA ILE A 617 -6.62 17.16 -27.94
C ILE A 617 -6.72 15.92 -28.81
N LYS A 618 -6.59 14.76 -28.17
CA LYS A 618 -6.95 13.45 -28.71
C LYS A 618 -8.03 12.85 -27.84
N ALA A 619 -9.20 12.54 -28.41
CA ALA A 619 -10.36 12.01 -27.71
C ALA A 619 -10.74 10.63 -28.28
N GLU A 620 -10.71 9.58 -27.46
CA GLU A 620 -11.03 8.20 -27.87
C GLU A 620 -12.55 7.92 -27.85
N ASP A 621 -13.09 7.39 -28.95
CA ASP A 621 -14.51 7.08 -29.16
C ASP A 621 -15.43 8.27 -28.81
N GLU A 622 -15.12 9.42 -29.40
CA GLU A 622 -15.88 10.64 -29.16
C GLU A 622 -17.36 10.48 -29.52
N GLY A 623 -18.23 11.05 -28.67
CA GLY A 623 -19.68 10.91 -28.75
C GLY A 623 -20.21 9.70 -27.97
N LYS A 624 -19.36 8.73 -27.66
CA LYS A 624 -19.72 7.53 -26.89
C LYS A 624 -19.04 7.45 -25.53
N TYR A 625 -17.72 7.54 -25.47
CA TYR A 625 -16.95 7.42 -24.22
C TYR A 625 -16.25 8.71 -23.82
N THR A 626 -16.04 9.62 -24.77
CA THR A 626 -15.52 10.97 -24.51
C THR A 626 -16.39 12.02 -25.17
N LYS A 627 -16.42 13.24 -24.64
CA LYS A 627 -17.07 14.40 -25.24
C LYS A 627 -16.21 15.64 -25.08
N VAL A 628 -16.09 16.43 -26.14
CA VAL A 628 -15.37 17.72 -26.12
C VAL A 628 -16.34 18.85 -26.46
N TYR A 629 -16.45 19.83 -25.58
CA TYR A 629 -17.26 21.02 -25.73
C TYR A 629 -16.33 22.23 -25.89
N TYR A 630 -16.42 22.92 -27.03
CA TYR A 630 -15.48 23.98 -27.41
C TYR A 630 -16.15 25.04 -28.29
N ASP A 631 -15.56 26.24 -28.31
CA ASP A 631 -15.89 27.29 -29.28
C ASP A 631 -15.09 27.06 -30.58
N GLU A 632 -15.80 26.89 -31.70
CA GLU A 632 -15.22 26.68 -33.03
C GLU A 632 -14.34 27.86 -33.48
N ASN A 633 -14.51 29.05 -32.89
CA ASN A 633 -13.63 30.18 -33.16
C ASN A 633 -12.24 30.00 -32.55
N LYS A 634 -12.09 29.17 -31.51
CA LYS A 634 -10.85 28.98 -30.75
C LYS A 634 -10.18 27.63 -31.01
N ILE A 635 -10.98 26.57 -31.13
CA ILE A 635 -10.54 25.20 -31.36
C ILE A 635 -11.14 24.69 -32.67
N LYS A 636 -10.34 23.95 -33.45
CA LYS A 636 -10.74 23.31 -34.70
C LYS A 636 -10.74 21.80 -34.52
N LYS A 637 -11.84 21.11 -34.86
CA LYS A 637 -11.86 19.65 -35.07
C LYS A 637 -11.10 19.34 -36.36
N VAL A 638 -10.05 18.52 -36.28
CA VAL A 638 -9.14 18.27 -37.42
C VAL A 638 -9.53 17.01 -38.17
N ILE A 639 -9.62 15.87 -37.47
CA ILE A 639 -9.84 14.55 -38.06
C ILE A 639 -10.68 13.69 -37.09
N ASP A 640 -11.53 12.83 -37.65
CA ASP A 640 -12.20 11.72 -36.96
C ASP A 640 -11.75 10.39 -37.61
N LYS A 641 -10.93 9.59 -36.91
CA LYS A 641 -10.31 8.36 -37.46
C LYS A 641 -10.17 7.28 -36.39
N TRP A 642 -10.53 6.05 -36.74
CA TRP A 642 -10.28 4.81 -35.95
C TRP A 642 -10.51 5.00 -34.45
N SER A 643 -11.76 5.27 -34.07
CA SER A 643 -12.17 5.52 -32.68
C SER A 643 -11.41 6.66 -32.00
N HIS A 644 -10.92 7.67 -32.73
CA HIS A 644 -10.31 8.86 -32.13
C HIS A 644 -10.66 10.13 -32.92
N THR A 645 -11.04 11.18 -32.19
CA THR A 645 -11.12 12.54 -32.72
C THR A 645 -9.91 13.35 -32.30
N TYR A 646 -9.37 14.13 -33.23
CA TYR A 646 -8.27 15.07 -32.97
C TYR A 646 -8.72 16.52 -33.12
N TYR A 647 -8.24 17.37 -32.21
CA TYR A 647 -8.47 18.81 -32.21
C TYR A 647 -7.17 19.59 -32.20
N SER A 648 -7.20 20.79 -32.77
CA SER A 648 -6.10 21.74 -32.74
C SER A 648 -6.59 23.11 -32.27
N THR A 649 -5.84 23.74 -31.36
CA THR A 649 -6.05 25.14 -31.04
C THR A 649 -5.62 26.04 -32.20
N LYS A 650 -6.38 27.11 -32.43
CA LYS A 650 -5.99 28.17 -33.38
C LYS A 650 -4.91 29.09 -32.82
N ASN A 651 -4.71 29.10 -31.50
CA ASN A 651 -3.66 29.87 -30.85
C ASN A 651 -2.40 29.01 -30.68
N ARG A 652 -1.76 28.67 -31.80
CA ARG A 652 -0.60 27.76 -31.86
C ARG A 652 0.67 28.51 -32.28
N GLU A 653 1.79 28.19 -31.61
CA GLU A 653 3.15 28.50 -32.05
C GLU A 653 3.83 27.20 -32.53
N GLY A 654 3.79 26.92 -33.83
CA GLY A 654 4.26 25.66 -34.41
C GLY A 654 3.47 25.31 -35.66
N LYS A 655 3.84 24.20 -36.32
CA LYS A 655 3.08 23.69 -37.47
C LYS A 655 1.87 22.90 -36.98
N GLU A 656 0.72 23.09 -37.63
CA GLU A 656 -0.42 22.20 -37.39
C GLU A 656 -0.02 20.77 -37.80
N PRO A 657 -0.31 19.74 -36.99
CA PRO A 657 0.06 18.36 -37.33
C PRO A 657 -0.70 17.94 -38.59
N GLN A 658 0.03 17.54 -39.63
CA GLN A 658 -0.59 17.05 -40.85
C GLN A 658 -1.20 15.67 -40.61
N SER A 659 -2.31 15.38 -41.30
CA SER A 659 -3.02 14.09 -41.24
C SER A 659 -2.04 12.95 -41.51
N VAL A 660 -1.67 12.19 -40.48
CA VAL A 660 -0.71 11.09 -40.67
C VAL A 660 -1.43 9.95 -41.37
N VAL A 661 -1.19 9.78 -42.67
CA VAL A 661 -1.55 8.55 -43.36
C VAL A 661 -0.64 7.43 -42.87
N TYR A 662 -1.24 6.38 -42.32
CA TYR A 662 -0.48 5.27 -41.75
C TYR A 662 0.10 4.41 -42.88
N GLU A 663 1.42 4.25 -42.89
CA GLU A 663 2.12 3.37 -43.83
C GLU A 663 2.12 1.92 -43.29
N ASN A 664 1.61 0.99 -44.09
CA ASN A 664 1.71 -0.45 -43.79
C ASN A 664 2.40 -1.21 -44.94
N LYS A 665 3.08 -2.30 -44.62
CA LYS A 665 3.79 -3.15 -45.59
C LYS A 665 3.50 -4.63 -45.31
N LEU A 666 2.66 -5.22 -46.15
CA LEU A 666 2.38 -6.65 -46.20
C LEU A 666 3.25 -7.29 -47.28
N VAL A 667 4.55 -7.43 -46.98
CA VAL A 667 5.58 -7.91 -47.93
C VAL A 667 6.35 -9.06 -47.30
N GLY A 668 6.18 -10.27 -47.82
CA GLY A 668 7.01 -11.43 -47.47
C GLY A 668 8.25 -11.54 -48.36
N ASP A 669 9.15 -12.48 -48.06
CA ASP A 669 10.29 -12.77 -48.94
C ASP A 669 9.82 -13.44 -50.23
N ASP A 670 8.67 -14.12 -50.17
CA ASP A 670 7.94 -14.65 -51.32
C ASP A 670 6.41 -14.38 -51.27
N ARG A 671 5.69 -14.90 -52.28
CA ARG A 671 4.23 -14.78 -52.41
C ARG A 671 3.47 -15.51 -51.30
N TYR A 672 3.99 -16.63 -50.79
CA TYR A 672 3.34 -17.41 -49.73
C TYR A 672 3.39 -16.63 -48.41
N GLN A 673 4.56 -16.09 -48.05
CA GLN A 673 4.70 -15.24 -46.87
C GLN A 673 3.93 -13.93 -47.00
N THR A 674 3.81 -13.36 -48.20
CA THR A 674 2.96 -12.18 -48.45
C THR A 674 1.50 -12.49 -48.14
N ALA A 675 0.96 -13.61 -48.64
CA ALA A 675 -0.39 -14.06 -48.31
C ALA A 675 -0.57 -14.34 -46.80
N VAL A 676 0.45 -14.89 -46.13
CA VAL A 676 0.45 -15.07 -44.67
C VAL A 676 0.41 -13.73 -43.94
N LYS A 677 1.14 -12.70 -44.39
CA LYS A 677 1.08 -11.35 -43.79
C LYS A 677 -0.29 -10.71 -43.96
N VAL A 678 -0.90 -10.88 -45.14
CA VAL A 678 -2.29 -10.45 -45.38
C VAL A 678 -3.27 -11.16 -44.43
N SER A 679 -3.09 -12.47 -44.23
CA SER A 679 -3.90 -13.25 -43.30
C SER A 679 -3.76 -12.79 -41.85
N ASN A 680 -2.53 -12.51 -41.40
CA ASN A 680 -2.26 -11.97 -40.07
C ASN A 680 -2.91 -10.60 -39.84
N GLU A 681 -2.89 -9.73 -40.85
CA GLU A 681 -3.52 -8.40 -40.78
C GLU A 681 -5.05 -8.51 -40.67
N GLY A 682 -5.68 -9.38 -41.46
CA GLY A 682 -7.15 -9.45 -41.55
C GLY A 682 -7.85 -10.38 -40.56
N TRP A 683 -7.12 -11.36 -39.99
CA TRP A 683 -7.70 -12.43 -39.20
C TRP A 683 -6.83 -12.85 -38.02
N LYS A 684 -7.31 -12.55 -36.80
CA LYS A 684 -6.74 -13.15 -35.58
C LYS A 684 -6.95 -14.66 -35.57
N ASN A 685 -8.15 -15.11 -35.93
CA ASN A 685 -8.53 -16.51 -36.15
C ASN A 685 -9.49 -16.58 -37.35
N SER A 686 -9.53 -17.70 -38.05
CA SER A 686 -10.61 -18.02 -39.01
C SER A 686 -10.79 -19.53 -39.09
N SER A 687 -12.03 -19.98 -38.94
CA SER A 687 -12.38 -21.40 -39.06
C SER A 687 -12.35 -21.90 -40.51
N GLN A 688 -12.22 -20.99 -41.48
CA GLN A 688 -12.31 -21.26 -42.91
C GLN A 688 -11.11 -20.65 -43.64
N VAL A 689 -10.52 -21.37 -44.59
CA VAL A 689 -9.43 -20.89 -45.44
C VAL A 689 -9.71 -21.25 -46.89
N VAL A 690 -9.42 -20.35 -47.81
CA VAL A 690 -9.44 -20.63 -49.24
C VAL A 690 -8.01 -20.86 -49.71
N ILE A 691 -7.75 -21.97 -50.39
CA ILE A 691 -6.44 -22.31 -50.95
C ILE A 691 -6.51 -22.25 -52.47
N VAL A 692 -5.53 -21.56 -53.05
CA VAL A 692 -5.38 -21.42 -54.50
C VAL A 692 -3.96 -21.74 -54.94
N ASN A 693 -3.79 -22.24 -56.16
CA ASN A 693 -2.47 -22.46 -56.72
C ASN A 693 -1.80 -21.13 -57.06
N SER A 694 -0.63 -20.90 -56.46
CA SER A 694 0.24 -19.76 -56.73
C SER A 694 0.66 -19.58 -58.19
N ASN A 695 0.63 -20.64 -59.00
CA ASN A 695 1.00 -20.65 -60.42
C ASN A 695 -0.20 -20.66 -61.39
N SER A 696 -1.44 -20.78 -60.87
CA SER A 696 -2.66 -20.81 -61.69
C SER A 696 -3.66 -19.75 -61.22
N ILE A 697 -3.32 -18.48 -61.46
CA ILE A 697 -4.16 -17.34 -61.06
C ILE A 697 -5.54 -17.37 -61.73
N ALA A 698 -5.62 -17.92 -62.95
CA ALA A 698 -6.84 -17.93 -63.75
C ALA A 698 -8.01 -18.65 -63.05
N ASP A 699 -7.74 -19.74 -62.34
CA ASP A 699 -8.76 -20.49 -61.60
C ASP A 699 -9.22 -19.76 -60.34
N ALA A 700 -8.39 -18.84 -59.84
CA ALA A 700 -8.56 -18.18 -58.56
C ALA A 700 -9.17 -16.77 -58.66
N LEU A 701 -9.32 -16.22 -59.87
CA LEU A 701 -9.82 -14.87 -60.10
C LEU A 701 -11.19 -14.58 -59.49
N SER A 702 -12.05 -15.58 -59.43
CA SER A 702 -13.40 -15.46 -58.86
C SER A 702 -13.47 -15.78 -57.37
N ALA A 703 -12.34 -16.10 -56.72
CA ALA A 703 -12.34 -16.59 -55.35
C ALA A 703 -12.66 -15.51 -54.31
N THR A 704 -12.31 -14.24 -54.55
CA THR A 704 -12.44 -13.17 -53.55
C THR A 704 -13.86 -12.98 -53.02
N PRO A 705 -14.92 -12.89 -53.85
CA PRO A 705 -16.29 -12.78 -53.33
C PRO A 705 -16.71 -13.96 -52.46
N PHE A 706 -16.36 -15.18 -52.87
CA PHE A 706 -16.63 -16.38 -52.09
C PHE A 706 -15.85 -16.39 -50.76
N ALA A 707 -14.55 -16.11 -50.81
CA ALA A 707 -13.68 -16.07 -49.63
C ALA A 707 -14.14 -14.99 -48.64
N LYS A 708 -14.52 -13.81 -49.14
CA LYS A 708 -15.12 -12.73 -48.35
C LYS A 708 -16.42 -13.16 -47.68
N ARG A 709 -17.30 -13.85 -48.40
CA ARG A 709 -18.56 -14.37 -47.85
C ARG A 709 -18.33 -15.38 -46.72
N LYS A 710 -17.23 -16.14 -46.80
CA LYS A 710 -16.81 -17.09 -45.77
C LYS A 710 -15.99 -16.47 -44.63
N ASP A 711 -15.67 -15.17 -44.70
CA ASP A 711 -14.69 -14.48 -43.85
C ASP A 711 -13.37 -15.28 -43.74
N ALA A 712 -12.89 -15.77 -44.88
CA ALA A 712 -11.74 -16.65 -45.01
C ALA A 712 -10.60 -15.95 -45.76
N PRO A 713 -9.34 -15.98 -45.26
CA PRO A 713 -8.19 -15.53 -46.04
C PRO A 713 -7.94 -16.45 -47.23
N ILE A 714 -7.36 -15.89 -48.29
CA ILE A 714 -6.82 -16.65 -49.43
C ILE A 714 -5.34 -16.94 -49.16
N LEU A 715 -5.01 -18.22 -48.98
CA LEU A 715 -3.64 -18.71 -48.86
C LEU A 715 -3.21 -19.44 -50.13
N LEU A 716 -1.89 -19.56 -50.32
CA LEU A 716 -1.31 -20.04 -51.56
C LEU A 716 -0.66 -21.42 -51.41
N THR A 717 -0.72 -22.23 -52.45
CA THR A 717 0.01 -23.51 -52.52
C THR A 717 0.78 -23.65 -53.84
N GLY A 718 1.78 -24.54 -53.89
CA GLY A 718 2.29 -25.06 -55.15
C GLY A 718 1.31 -26.09 -55.75
N PRO A 719 1.50 -26.51 -57.02
CA PRO A 719 0.60 -27.45 -57.70
C PRO A 719 0.58 -28.86 -57.06
N ASP A 720 1.76 -29.32 -56.61
CA ASP A 720 1.96 -30.69 -56.11
C ASP A 720 2.46 -30.77 -54.66
N LYS A 721 2.70 -29.61 -54.03
CA LYS A 721 3.21 -29.55 -52.66
C LYS A 721 2.57 -28.39 -51.89
N LEU A 722 2.02 -28.68 -50.71
CA LEU A 722 1.56 -27.67 -49.78
C LEU A 722 2.74 -26.87 -49.25
N ASN A 723 2.68 -25.54 -49.37
CA ASN A 723 3.73 -24.67 -48.84
C ASN A 723 3.76 -24.73 -47.30
N SER A 724 4.96 -24.76 -46.72
CA SER A 724 5.14 -24.86 -45.26
C SER A 724 4.59 -23.65 -44.50
N GLU A 725 4.69 -22.44 -45.05
CA GLU A 725 4.15 -21.22 -44.44
C GLU A 725 2.63 -21.23 -44.47
N THR A 726 2.02 -21.69 -45.57
CA THR A 726 0.57 -21.91 -45.65
C THR A 726 0.11 -22.93 -44.61
N LYS A 727 0.84 -24.03 -44.42
CA LYS A 727 0.53 -25.06 -43.40
C LYS A 727 0.58 -24.50 -41.98
N LYS A 728 1.59 -23.68 -41.67
CA LYS A 728 1.71 -22.98 -40.39
C LYS A 728 0.56 -22.01 -40.17
N GLU A 729 0.20 -21.26 -41.20
CA GLU A 729 -0.85 -20.24 -41.12
C GLU A 729 -2.25 -20.85 -40.94
N ILE A 730 -2.54 -21.96 -41.62
CA ILE A 730 -3.76 -22.77 -41.39
C ILE A 730 -3.87 -23.16 -39.91
N SER A 731 -2.75 -23.57 -39.31
CA SER A 731 -2.69 -23.96 -37.90
C SER A 731 -2.88 -22.73 -36.99
N ARG A 732 -2.22 -21.60 -37.28
CA ARG A 732 -2.35 -20.34 -36.53
C ARG A 732 -3.79 -19.83 -36.50
N LEU A 733 -4.49 -19.94 -37.62
CA LEU A 733 -5.88 -19.51 -37.76
C LEU A 733 -6.87 -20.40 -37.00
N ASN A 734 -6.46 -21.58 -36.54
CA ASN A 734 -7.33 -22.64 -36.03
C ASN A 734 -8.41 -23.04 -37.06
N ALA A 735 -8.00 -23.14 -38.33
CA ALA A 735 -8.91 -23.48 -39.42
C ALA A 735 -9.45 -24.91 -39.28
N LYS A 736 -10.71 -25.10 -39.71
CA LYS A 736 -11.41 -26.39 -39.72
C LYS A 736 -11.86 -26.79 -41.12
N TYR A 737 -12.18 -25.81 -41.96
CA TYR A 737 -12.68 -26.01 -43.31
C TYR A 737 -11.75 -25.35 -44.32
N ILE A 738 -11.36 -26.11 -45.33
CA ILE A 738 -10.50 -25.65 -46.42
C ILE A 738 -11.28 -25.76 -47.73
N PHE A 739 -11.35 -24.65 -48.47
CA PHE A 739 -11.90 -24.63 -49.82
C PHE A 739 -10.76 -24.50 -50.83
N VAL A 740 -10.53 -25.54 -51.63
CA VAL A 740 -9.51 -25.56 -52.68
C VAL A 740 -10.16 -25.12 -53.98
N ILE A 741 -9.71 -24.00 -54.55
CA ILE A 741 -10.20 -23.52 -55.84
C ILE A 741 -9.27 -23.99 -56.95
N GLY A 742 -9.83 -24.68 -57.95
CA GLY A 742 -9.10 -25.23 -59.09
C GLY A 742 -9.13 -26.76 -59.15
N GLY A 743 -9.07 -27.27 -60.38
CA GLY A 743 -9.08 -28.71 -60.65
C GLY A 743 -7.82 -29.43 -60.18
N GLU A 744 -7.80 -30.76 -60.34
CA GLU A 744 -6.65 -31.60 -59.94
C GLU A 744 -5.33 -31.19 -60.65
N SER A 745 -5.40 -30.76 -61.91
CA SER A 745 -4.25 -30.23 -62.65
C SER A 745 -3.68 -28.92 -62.09
N SER A 746 -4.46 -28.22 -61.28
CA SER A 746 -4.08 -26.95 -60.65
C SER A 746 -3.62 -27.18 -59.21
N VAL A 747 -4.33 -28.01 -58.46
CA VAL A 747 -3.95 -28.43 -57.11
C VAL A 747 -4.15 -29.93 -57.03
N SER A 748 -3.06 -30.71 -56.98
CA SER A 748 -3.14 -32.18 -57.03
C SER A 748 -3.91 -32.77 -55.84
N ASN A 749 -4.41 -33.99 -56.01
CA ASN A 749 -5.07 -34.72 -54.94
C ASN A 749 -4.12 -35.06 -53.77
N SER A 750 -2.80 -35.04 -53.99
CA SER A 750 -1.81 -35.22 -52.92
C SER A 750 -1.93 -34.13 -51.84
N ILE A 751 -2.13 -32.87 -52.24
CA ILE A 751 -2.33 -31.74 -51.32
C ILE A 751 -3.64 -31.89 -50.55
N ILE A 752 -4.72 -32.32 -51.22
CA ILE A 752 -6.01 -32.59 -50.54
C ILE A 752 -5.84 -33.66 -49.47
N ASN A 753 -5.13 -34.74 -49.80
CA ASN A 753 -4.87 -35.81 -48.84
C ASN A 753 -4.00 -35.32 -47.68
N GLU A 754 -2.98 -34.48 -47.94
CA GLU A 754 -2.18 -33.85 -46.89
C GLU A 754 -3.06 -32.98 -45.97
N LEU A 755 -3.91 -32.12 -46.52
CA LEU A 755 -4.81 -31.27 -45.73
C LEU A 755 -5.80 -32.08 -44.90
N LYS A 756 -6.38 -33.17 -45.45
CA LYS A 756 -7.25 -34.08 -44.70
C LYS A 756 -6.51 -34.79 -43.56
N SER A 757 -5.24 -35.16 -43.76
CA SER A 757 -4.40 -35.76 -42.70
C SER A 757 -4.14 -34.82 -41.52
N MET A 758 -4.30 -33.51 -41.72
CA MET A 758 -4.27 -32.48 -40.66
C MET A 758 -5.62 -32.36 -39.91
N ASN A 759 -6.54 -33.32 -40.08
CA ASN A 759 -7.91 -33.31 -39.52
C ASN A 759 -8.76 -32.11 -39.99
N LEU A 760 -8.58 -31.68 -41.24
CA LEU A 760 -9.35 -30.60 -41.85
C LEU A 760 -10.43 -31.15 -42.79
N THR A 761 -11.59 -30.48 -42.83
CA THR A 761 -12.62 -30.75 -43.83
C THR A 761 -12.27 -30.01 -45.11
N VAL A 762 -12.01 -30.73 -46.20
CA VAL A 762 -11.56 -30.14 -47.47
C VAL A 762 -12.63 -30.29 -48.55
N GLU A 763 -13.03 -29.18 -49.15
CA GLU A 763 -13.92 -29.12 -50.31
C GLU A 763 -13.17 -28.55 -51.52
N ARG A 764 -13.21 -29.24 -52.66
CA ARG A 764 -12.70 -28.70 -53.93
C ARG A 764 -13.83 -28.04 -54.71
N ILE A 765 -13.62 -26.80 -55.14
CA ILE A 765 -14.53 -26.07 -56.03
C ILE A 765 -13.80 -25.88 -57.36
N SER A 766 -14.26 -26.58 -58.40
CA SER A 766 -13.57 -26.62 -59.69
C SER A 766 -14.52 -27.04 -60.82
N GLY A 767 -14.23 -26.56 -62.03
CA GLY A 767 -14.77 -27.11 -63.27
C GLY A 767 -13.66 -27.66 -64.17
N ASN A 768 -14.03 -28.12 -65.37
CA ASN A 768 -13.08 -28.68 -66.34
C ASN A 768 -12.09 -27.64 -66.90
N ASP A 769 -12.42 -26.36 -66.76
CA ASP A 769 -11.64 -25.22 -67.21
C ASP A 769 -11.88 -24.02 -66.27
N ARG A 770 -11.18 -22.92 -66.51
CA ARG A 770 -11.29 -21.69 -65.71
C ARG A 770 -12.69 -21.07 -65.76
N TYR A 771 -13.40 -21.20 -66.88
CA TYR A 771 -14.73 -20.61 -67.07
C TYR A 771 -15.75 -21.35 -66.21
N LYS A 772 -15.74 -22.69 -66.28
CA LYS A 772 -16.57 -23.55 -65.42
C LYS A 772 -16.17 -23.44 -63.96
N THR A 773 -14.88 -23.32 -63.64
CA THR A 773 -14.42 -23.07 -62.27
C THR A 773 -15.02 -21.77 -61.72
N SER A 774 -15.00 -20.69 -62.51
CA SER A 774 -15.60 -19.41 -62.09
C SER A 774 -17.11 -19.52 -61.84
N LEU A 775 -17.81 -20.29 -62.67
CA LEU A 775 -19.23 -20.59 -62.49
C LEU A 775 -19.49 -21.42 -61.22
N GLU A 776 -18.68 -22.44 -60.94
CA GLU A 776 -18.83 -23.25 -59.74
C GLU A 776 -18.57 -22.43 -58.46
N VAL A 777 -17.62 -21.49 -58.50
CA VAL A 777 -17.43 -20.53 -57.41
C VAL A 777 -18.64 -19.60 -57.27
N ALA A 778 -19.21 -19.12 -58.38
CA ALA A 778 -20.41 -18.28 -58.38
C ALA A 778 -21.63 -19.00 -57.78
N LYS A 779 -21.84 -20.28 -58.11
CA LYS A 779 -22.91 -21.11 -57.54
C LYS A 779 -22.76 -21.35 -56.03
N LYS A 780 -21.53 -21.33 -55.51
CA LYS A 780 -21.24 -21.49 -54.08
C LYS A 780 -21.44 -20.20 -53.27
N LEU A 781 -21.64 -19.07 -53.94
CA LEU A 781 -21.95 -17.78 -53.32
C LEU A 781 -23.44 -17.69 -52.99
N TYR A 782 -23.85 -18.22 -51.83
CA TYR A 782 -25.23 -18.10 -51.36
C TYR A 782 -25.58 -16.64 -51.01
N LEU A 783 -26.79 -16.21 -51.35
CA LEU A 783 -27.22 -14.79 -51.33
C LEU A 783 -26.36 -13.90 -52.22
N ALA A 784 -25.97 -14.40 -53.41
CA ALA A 784 -25.34 -13.58 -54.42
C ALA A 784 -26.22 -12.36 -54.77
N SER A 785 -25.58 -11.23 -55.06
CA SER A 785 -26.25 -10.07 -55.64
C SER A 785 -26.89 -10.43 -56.98
N SER A 786 -27.94 -9.68 -57.38
CA SER A 786 -28.45 -9.70 -58.76
C SER A 786 -27.55 -8.94 -59.74
N GLU A 787 -26.36 -8.50 -59.28
CA GLU A 787 -25.28 -7.95 -60.08
C GLU A 787 -24.20 -9.02 -60.35
N ILE A 788 -23.60 -9.03 -61.54
CA ILE A 788 -22.41 -9.84 -61.86
C ILE A 788 -21.27 -8.97 -62.42
N ALA A 789 -20.03 -9.37 -62.18
CA ALA A 789 -18.87 -8.87 -62.88
C ALA A 789 -18.41 -9.87 -63.95
N VAL A 790 -18.33 -9.44 -65.20
CA VAL A 790 -17.91 -10.25 -66.35
C VAL A 790 -16.55 -9.79 -66.84
N VAL A 791 -15.59 -10.71 -66.89
CA VAL A 791 -14.18 -10.45 -67.25
C VAL A 791 -13.72 -11.44 -68.31
N ASN A 792 -12.76 -11.09 -69.17
CA ASN A 792 -12.19 -12.05 -70.11
C ASN A 792 -11.30 -13.06 -69.36
N GLY A 793 -11.58 -14.36 -69.49
CA GLY A 793 -10.84 -15.39 -68.73
C GLY A 793 -9.39 -15.62 -69.18
N VAL A 794 -8.92 -15.01 -70.26
CA VAL A 794 -7.56 -15.16 -70.78
C VAL A 794 -6.76 -13.86 -70.62
N THR A 795 -7.24 -12.77 -71.20
CA THR A 795 -6.55 -11.47 -71.21
C THR A 795 -6.96 -10.56 -70.05
N GLY A 796 -8.10 -10.84 -69.42
CA GLY A 796 -8.70 -10.01 -68.35
C GLY A 796 -8.30 -10.40 -66.94
N LEU A 797 -7.17 -11.10 -66.72
CA LEU A 797 -6.69 -11.40 -65.37
C LEU A 797 -6.55 -10.14 -64.48
N PRO A 798 -5.89 -9.05 -64.90
CA PRO A 798 -5.77 -7.85 -64.06
C PRO A 798 -7.11 -7.12 -63.88
N ASP A 799 -8.02 -7.25 -64.84
CA ASP A 799 -9.37 -6.69 -64.79
C ASP A 799 -10.18 -7.36 -63.66
N ALA A 800 -10.11 -8.69 -63.57
CA ALA A 800 -10.74 -9.48 -62.52
C ALA A 800 -10.18 -9.15 -61.12
N ILE A 801 -8.87 -8.99 -61.00
CA ILE A 801 -8.23 -8.59 -59.74
C ILE A 801 -8.67 -7.19 -59.31
N SER A 802 -8.81 -6.25 -60.25
CA SER A 802 -9.21 -4.87 -59.94
C SER A 802 -10.64 -4.79 -59.39
N ILE A 803 -11.58 -5.58 -59.92
CA ILE A 803 -12.97 -5.58 -59.46
C ILE A 803 -13.17 -6.44 -58.20
N ALA A 804 -12.21 -7.32 -57.85
CA ALA A 804 -12.36 -8.31 -56.79
C ALA A 804 -12.78 -7.75 -55.41
N PRO A 805 -12.22 -6.63 -54.90
CA PRO A 805 -12.64 -6.07 -53.62
C PRO A 805 -14.08 -5.55 -53.63
N VAL A 806 -14.49 -4.89 -54.72
CA VAL A 806 -15.87 -4.41 -54.93
C VAL A 806 -16.82 -5.59 -55.01
N ALA A 807 -16.46 -6.61 -55.79
CA ALA A 807 -17.22 -7.83 -55.94
C ALA A 807 -17.39 -8.55 -54.60
N GLY A 808 -16.36 -8.56 -53.76
CA GLY A 808 -16.45 -9.08 -52.40
C GLY A 808 -17.36 -8.28 -51.47
N ASP A 809 -17.27 -6.94 -51.49
CA ASP A 809 -18.08 -6.08 -50.61
C ASP A 809 -19.58 -6.16 -50.95
N ARG A 810 -19.89 -6.34 -52.24
CA ARG A 810 -21.25 -6.45 -52.76
C ARG A 810 -21.79 -7.88 -52.86
N TYR A 811 -21.00 -8.88 -52.49
CA TYR A 811 -21.30 -10.30 -52.75
C TYR A 811 -21.70 -10.55 -54.22
N MET A 812 -21.03 -9.85 -55.15
CA MET A 812 -21.24 -9.93 -56.59
C MET A 812 -20.33 -11.02 -57.16
N PRO A 813 -20.87 -12.04 -57.86
CA PRO A 813 -20.07 -13.06 -58.52
C PRO A 813 -19.16 -12.46 -59.62
N ILE A 814 -17.96 -13.02 -59.76
CA ILE A 814 -17.07 -12.77 -60.90
C ILE A 814 -17.14 -14.00 -61.81
N VAL A 815 -17.61 -13.82 -63.04
CA VAL A 815 -17.72 -14.89 -64.04
C VAL A 815 -16.81 -14.59 -65.24
N LEU A 816 -16.14 -15.62 -65.76
CA LEU A 816 -15.19 -15.47 -66.86
C LEU A 816 -15.86 -15.73 -68.21
N ALA A 817 -15.82 -14.73 -69.10
CA ALA A 817 -16.20 -14.88 -70.50
C ALA A 817 -15.09 -15.61 -71.29
N SER A 818 -15.49 -16.52 -72.16
CA SER A 818 -14.61 -17.24 -73.07
C SER A 818 -14.40 -16.44 -74.36
N PRO A 819 -13.17 -16.31 -74.88
CA PRO A 819 -12.93 -15.69 -76.19
C PRO A 819 -13.67 -16.40 -77.33
N ASN A 820 -13.91 -17.71 -77.20
CA ASN A 820 -14.52 -18.53 -78.26
C ASN A 820 -16.03 -18.74 -78.03
N GLU A 821 -16.45 -18.85 -76.77
CA GLU A 821 -17.84 -19.20 -76.41
C GLU A 821 -18.63 -18.04 -75.81
N GLY A 822 -18.01 -16.88 -75.57
CA GLY A 822 -18.66 -15.72 -74.98
C GLY A 822 -19.19 -16.00 -73.57
N THR A 823 -20.49 -15.80 -73.38
CA THR A 823 -21.20 -15.97 -72.10
C THR A 823 -21.80 -17.36 -71.88
N LYS A 824 -21.76 -18.24 -72.89
CA LYS A 824 -22.50 -19.52 -72.93
C LYS A 824 -22.40 -20.36 -71.65
N VAL A 825 -21.22 -20.37 -71.03
CA VAL A 825 -20.95 -21.16 -69.82
C VAL A 825 -21.83 -20.74 -68.63
N PHE A 826 -22.25 -19.47 -68.55
CA PHE A 826 -23.01 -18.91 -67.43
C PHE A 826 -24.36 -18.29 -67.82
N ASP A 827 -24.83 -18.47 -69.06
CA ASP A 827 -26.16 -17.98 -69.50
C ASP A 827 -27.30 -18.53 -68.62
N GLN A 828 -27.22 -19.80 -68.24
CA GLN A 828 -28.24 -20.39 -67.36
C GLN A 828 -28.17 -19.81 -65.95
N TYR A 829 -26.97 -19.54 -65.44
CA TYR A 829 -26.79 -18.90 -64.14
C TYR A 829 -27.41 -17.50 -64.10
N ILE A 830 -27.24 -16.72 -65.17
CA ILE A 830 -27.87 -15.41 -65.33
C ILE A 830 -29.40 -15.50 -65.20
N LYS A 831 -30.01 -16.48 -65.86
CA LYS A 831 -31.46 -16.70 -65.82
C LYS A 831 -31.94 -17.17 -64.45
N ASP A 832 -31.28 -18.19 -63.89
CA ASP A 832 -31.68 -18.82 -62.63
C ASP A 832 -31.54 -17.89 -61.41
N ASN A 833 -30.60 -16.94 -61.47
CA ASN A 833 -30.34 -15.98 -60.38
C ASN A 833 -30.89 -14.58 -60.67
N GLU A 834 -31.74 -14.44 -61.70
CA GLU A 834 -32.40 -13.18 -62.06
C GLU A 834 -31.44 -11.97 -62.13
N VAL A 835 -30.29 -12.18 -62.77
CA VAL A 835 -29.26 -11.13 -62.85
C VAL A 835 -29.84 -9.92 -63.58
N SER A 836 -29.81 -8.77 -62.91
CA SER A 836 -30.44 -7.52 -63.35
C SER A 836 -29.42 -6.49 -63.85
N LYS A 837 -28.12 -6.68 -63.51
CA LYS A 837 -27.03 -5.79 -63.88
C LYS A 837 -25.74 -6.56 -64.12
N SER A 838 -25.02 -6.18 -65.18
CA SER A 838 -23.73 -6.79 -65.52
C SER A 838 -22.66 -5.72 -65.67
N TYR A 839 -21.61 -5.79 -64.86
CA TYR A 839 -20.43 -4.95 -65.05
C TYR A 839 -19.44 -5.68 -65.97
N VAL A 840 -19.24 -5.16 -67.18
CA VAL A 840 -18.30 -5.70 -68.15
C VAL A 840 -16.95 -5.05 -67.91
N ILE A 841 -16.02 -5.79 -67.31
CA ILE A 841 -14.72 -5.23 -66.91
C ILE A 841 -13.68 -5.49 -67.98
N GLY A 842 -13.06 -4.41 -68.47
CA GLY A 842 -12.12 -4.41 -69.58
C GLY A 842 -12.66 -3.69 -70.83
N SER A 843 -11.74 -3.36 -71.74
CA SER A 843 -12.08 -2.69 -73.00
C SER A 843 -12.86 -3.59 -73.96
N GLU A 844 -13.38 -3.03 -75.04
CA GLU A 844 -14.03 -3.78 -76.12
C GLU A 844 -13.10 -4.85 -76.71
N ALA A 845 -11.79 -4.60 -76.76
CA ALA A 845 -10.81 -5.57 -77.22
C ALA A 845 -10.69 -6.81 -76.31
N SER A 846 -11.00 -6.67 -75.01
CA SER A 846 -11.04 -7.80 -74.07
C SER A 846 -12.39 -8.52 -74.13
N ILE A 847 -13.49 -7.79 -74.13
CA ILE A 847 -14.85 -8.34 -74.24
C ILE A 847 -15.58 -7.52 -75.28
N SER A 848 -15.86 -8.12 -76.44
CA SER A 848 -16.53 -7.41 -77.54
C SER A 848 -17.92 -6.92 -77.14
N ASP A 849 -18.40 -5.88 -77.82
CA ASP A 849 -19.77 -5.40 -77.62
C ASP A 849 -20.83 -6.46 -77.96
N GLU A 850 -20.51 -7.38 -78.87
CA GLU A 850 -21.38 -8.52 -79.16
C GLU A 850 -21.57 -9.43 -77.92
N ILE A 851 -20.52 -9.65 -77.12
CA ILE A 851 -20.60 -10.41 -75.87
C ILE A 851 -21.29 -9.56 -74.80
N ALA A 852 -20.93 -8.28 -74.68
CA ALA A 852 -21.50 -7.38 -73.68
C ALA A 852 -23.01 -7.21 -73.84
N ASN A 853 -23.50 -7.04 -75.07
CA ASN A 853 -24.93 -6.82 -75.37
C ASN A 853 -25.82 -8.04 -75.09
N LYS A 854 -25.23 -9.23 -74.87
CA LYS A 854 -25.97 -10.44 -74.45
C LYS A 854 -26.23 -10.47 -72.94
N LEU A 855 -25.58 -9.59 -72.17
CA LEU A 855 -25.68 -9.56 -70.72
C LEU A 855 -26.84 -8.64 -70.26
N PRO A 856 -27.46 -8.90 -69.10
CA PRO A 856 -28.46 -8.00 -68.53
C PRO A 856 -27.88 -6.63 -68.15
N ASN A 857 -28.46 -5.54 -68.67
CA ASN A 857 -28.10 -4.14 -68.38
C ASN A 857 -26.57 -3.92 -68.28
N PRO A 858 -25.82 -4.15 -69.37
CA PRO A 858 -24.37 -4.15 -69.34
C PRO A 858 -23.84 -2.74 -69.12
N GLU A 859 -22.89 -2.59 -68.20
CA GLU A 859 -22.12 -1.37 -68.00
C GLU A 859 -20.63 -1.70 -68.07
N ARG A 860 -19.96 -1.11 -69.07
CA ARG A 860 -18.54 -1.37 -69.31
C ARG A 860 -17.66 -0.47 -68.44
N LEU A 861 -16.70 -1.07 -67.76
CA LEU A 861 -15.63 -0.40 -67.01
C LEU A 861 -14.29 -0.89 -67.56
N GLY A 862 -13.69 -0.15 -68.49
CA GLY A 862 -12.46 -0.54 -69.16
C GLY A 862 -11.66 0.66 -69.66
N GLY A 863 -10.34 0.53 -69.64
CA GLY A 863 -9.42 1.54 -70.16
C GLY A 863 -8.52 1.01 -71.27
N ILE A 864 -7.62 1.87 -71.76
CA ILE A 864 -6.65 1.47 -72.80
C ILE A 864 -5.64 0.43 -72.29
N ASP A 865 -5.45 0.36 -70.97
CA ASP A 865 -4.62 -0.62 -70.28
C ASP A 865 -5.25 -1.05 -68.94
N ARG A 866 -4.59 -1.99 -68.25
CA ARG A 866 -5.06 -2.53 -66.97
C ARG A 866 -5.10 -1.50 -65.83
N ASN A 867 -4.25 -0.47 -65.88
CA ASN A 867 -4.22 0.57 -64.86
C ASN A 867 -5.38 1.56 -65.07
N GLU A 868 -5.72 1.86 -66.33
CA GLU A 868 -6.90 2.64 -66.66
C GLU A 868 -8.21 1.88 -66.38
N THR A 869 -8.26 0.56 -66.62
CA THR A 869 -9.40 -0.25 -66.15
C THR A 869 -9.53 -0.18 -64.63
N ASN A 870 -8.41 -0.30 -63.89
CA ASN A 870 -8.40 -0.11 -62.44
C ASN A 870 -8.89 1.29 -62.05
N ALA A 871 -8.47 2.35 -62.75
CA ALA A 871 -8.94 3.72 -62.53
C ALA A 871 -10.46 3.87 -62.75
N ALA A 872 -11.03 3.28 -63.80
CA ALA A 872 -12.46 3.31 -64.06
C ALA A 872 -13.28 2.65 -62.93
N ILE A 873 -12.75 1.57 -62.34
CA ILE A 873 -13.35 0.90 -61.17
C ILE A 873 -13.25 1.80 -59.93
N LEU A 874 -12.09 2.44 -59.71
CA LEU A 874 -11.91 3.41 -58.61
C LEU A 874 -12.92 4.54 -58.69
N GLU A 875 -13.07 5.15 -59.86
CA GLU A 875 -13.99 6.25 -60.12
C GLU A 875 -15.45 5.84 -59.90
N LYS A 876 -15.84 4.64 -60.35
CA LYS A 876 -17.22 4.15 -60.25
C LYS A 876 -17.63 3.78 -58.83
N PHE A 877 -16.76 3.08 -58.09
CA PHE A 877 -17.17 2.41 -56.84
C PHE A 877 -16.61 3.02 -55.57
N TYR A 878 -15.53 3.80 -55.67
CA TYR A 878 -14.91 4.45 -54.52
C TYR A 878 -15.13 5.96 -54.62
N THR A 879 -16.40 6.40 -54.58
CA THR A 879 -16.79 7.80 -54.78
C THR A 879 -16.49 8.69 -53.57
N ASN A 880 -16.54 8.14 -52.35
CA ASN A 880 -16.25 8.87 -51.12
C ASN A 880 -14.80 9.40 -51.13
N GLU A 881 -14.59 10.57 -50.52
CA GLU A 881 -13.25 11.10 -50.29
C GLU A 881 -12.51 10.24 -49.27
N GLU A 882 -13.16 9.90 -48.17
CA GLU A 882 -12.59 9.06 -47.11
C GLU A 882 -12.49 7.59 -47.55
N LEU A 883 -11.31 7.02 -47.34
CA LEU A 883 -11.04 5.59 -47.53
C LEU A 883 -10.39 5.03 -46.27
N ASN A 884 -10.78 3.83 -45.84
CA ASN A 884 -10.12 3.20 -44.68
C ASN A 884 -8.65 2.89 -45.00
N ASN A 885 -8.38 2.44 -46.23
CA ASN A 885 -7.06 2.08 -46.70
C ASN A 885 -6.95 2.21 -48.24
N ILE A 886 -5.73 2.21 -48.76
CA ILE A 886 -5.42 1.95 -50.18
C ILE A 886 -4.38 0.84 -50.22
N PHE A 887 -4.74 -0.31 -50.80
CA PHE A 887 -3.80 -1.40 -51.02
C PHE A 887 -3.11 -1.23 -52.38
N ILE A 888 -1.79 -1.32 -52.41
CA ILE A 888 -0.99 -1.13 -53.63
C ILE A 888 -0.25 -2.43 -53.96
N ALA A 889 -0.53 -2.98 -55.13
CA ALA A 889 0.06 -4.24 -55.59
C ALA A 889 0.51 -4.16 -57.05
N LYS A 890 1.39 -5.08 -57.48
CA LYS A 890 1.88 -5.13 -58.86
C LYS A 890 0.73 -5.48 -59.82
N ASN A 891 0.72 -4.83 -60.98
CA ASN A 891 -0.30 -5.03 -62.01
C ASN A 891 -0.06 -6.23 -62.94
N GLY A 892 1.07 -6.93 -62.80
CA GLY A 892 1.43 -8.08 -63.63
C GLY A 892 1.75 -7.78 -65.09
N MET A 893 2.12 -6.54 -65.45
CA MET A 893 2.57 -6.22 -66.82
C MET A 893 3.88 -6.93 -67.16
N LYS A 894 4.83 -6.99 -66.22
CA LYS A 894 6.10 -7.69 -66.40
C LYS A 894 5.93 -9.20 -66.43
N LYS A 895 5.17 -9.73 -65.46
CA LYS A 895 4.84 -11.15 -65.35
C LYS A 895 3.40 -11.30 -64.85
N PRO A 896 2.52 -12.03 -65.56
CA PRO A 896 1.14 -12.24 -65.11
C PRO A 896 1.03 -12.79 -63.67
N ASP A 897 1.97 -13.65 -63.28
CA ASP A 897 2.04 -14.23 -61.92
C ASP A 897 2.20 -13.18 -60.80
N ASP A 898 2.65 -11.96 -61.08
CA ASP A 898 2.79 -10.91 -60.08
C ASP A 898 1.44 -10.42 -59.54
N LEU A 899 0.34 -10.74 -60.23
CA LEU A 899 -1.02 -10.45 -59.76
C LEU A 899 -1.42 -11.27 -58.52
N ILE A 900 -0.65 -12.30 -58.15
CA ILE A 900 -0.98 -13.16 -57.01
C ILE A 900 -1.01 -12.40 -55.68
N ASP A 901 -0.15 -11.38 -55.52
CA ASP A 901 -0.10 -10.54 -54.33
C ASP A 901 -1.42 -9.73 -54.20
N ALA A 902 -1.88 -9.15 -55.32
CA ALA A 902 -3.13 -8.42 -55.41
C ALA A 902 -4.36 -9.32 -55.18
N LEU A 903 -4.32 -10.56 -55.66
CA LEU A 903 -5.37 -11.55 -55.39
C LEU A 903 -5.46 -11.86 -53.89
N SER A 904 -4.32 -12.12 -53.24
CA SER A 904 -4.27 -12.53 -51.83
C SER A 904 -4.90 -11.50 -50.89
N VAL A 905 -4.75 -10.21 -51.20
CA VAL A 905 -5.28 -9.10 -50.39
C VAL A 905 -6.71 -8.71 -50.73
N GLY A 906 -7.30 -9.23 -51.81
CA GLY A 906 -8.64 -8.83 -52.26
C GLY A 906 -9.72 -8.99 -51.18
N VAL A 907 -9.63 -10.05 -50.36
CA VAL A 907 -10.58 -10.30 -49.27
C VAL A 907 -10.43 -9.27 -48.14
N LEU A 908 -9.19 -8.96 -47.76
CA LEU A 908 -8.89 -7.96 -46.74
C LEU A 908 -9.33 -6.57 -47.22
N ALA A 909 -9.03 -6.23 -48.47
CA ALA A 909 -9.45 -4.97 -49.09
C ALA A 909 -10.98 -4.82 -49.09
N SER A 910 -11.70 -5.89 -49.44
CA SER A 910 -13.16 -5.93 -49.32
C SER A 910 -13.65 -5.76 -47.88
N LYS A 911 -12.99 -6.40 -46.90
CA LYS A 911 -13.32 -6.25 -45.47
C LYS A 911 -13.10 -4.83 -44.95
N GLU A 912 -12.08 -4.16 -45.44
CA GLU A 912 -11.79 -2.76 -45.14
C GLU A 912 -12.54 -1.77 -46.05
N LYS A 913 -13.44 -2.23 -46.94
CA LYS A 913 -14.12 -1.37 -47.93
C LYS A 913 -13.16 -0.45 -48.70
N SER A 914 -12.03 -1.02 -49.08
CA SER A 914 -10.87 -0.30 -49.59
C SER A 914 -10.45 -0.84 -50.96
N PRO A 915 -9.89 -0.01 -51.85
CA PRO A 915 -9.45 -0.45 -53.16
C PRO A 915 -8.13 -1.24 -53.12
N VAL A 916 -7.97 -2.12 -54.10
CA VAL A 916 -6.67 -2.64 -54.53
C VAL A 916 -6.27 -1.90 -55.80
N VAL A 917 -5.30 -1.01 -55.68
CA VAL A 917 -4.72 -0.24 -56.78
C VAL A 917 -3.58 -1.06 -57.36
N ILE A 918 -3.78 -1.56 -58.57
CA ILE A 918 -2.73 -2.29 -59.29
C ILE A 918 -1.85 -1.33 -60.08
N VAL A 919 -0.53 -1.44 -59.92
CA VAL A 919 0.44 -0.48 -60.46
C VAL A 919 1.57 -1.14 -61.24
N GLY A 920 2.14 -0.40 -62.19
CA GLY A 920 3.44 -0.72 -62.77
C GLY A 920 4.52 -0.20 -61.82
N ASN A 921 5.62 0.33 -62.36
CA ASN A 921 6.61 1.04 -61.54
C ASN A 921 5.99 2.23 -60.78
N ASP A 922 5.09 2.98 -61.45
CA ASP A 922 4.40 4.13 -60.88
C ASP A 922 2.87 4.05 -61.14
N LEU A 923 2.10 4.95 -60.51
CA LEU A 923 0.71 5.24 -60.86
C LEU A 923 0.63 5.77 -62.29
N ASN A 924 -0.45 5.43 -63.01
CA ASN A 924 -0.77 6.18 -64.23
C ASN A 924 -1.51 7.49 -63.89
N ALA A 925 -1.59 8.41 -64.87
CA ALA A 925 -2.16 9.74 -64.67
C ALA A 925 -3.62 9.72 -64.19
N LYS A 926 -4.44 8.76 -64.65
CA LYS A 926 -5.84 8.64 -64.22
C LYS A 926 -5.95 8.15 -62.77
N GLN A 927 -5.19 7.11 -62.40
CA GLN A 927 -5.11 6.63 -61.01
C GLN A 927 -4.65 7.75 -60.09
N GLU A 928 -3.60 8.49 -60.48
CA GLU A 928 -3.09 9.62 -59.71
C GLU A 928 -4.14 10.72 -59.52
N SER A 929 -4.83 11.14 -60.60
CA SER A 929 -5.86 12.17 -60.54
C SER A 929 -7.08 11.79 -59.69
N ILE A 930 -7.42 10.50 -59.63
CA ILE A 930 -8.53 10.02 -58.81
C ILE A 930 -8.10 9.95 -57.35
N LEU A 931 -6.93 9.36 -57.09
CA LEU A 931 -6.43 9.13 -55.74
C LEU A 931 -6.04 10.45 -55.06
N SER A 932 -5.56 11.46 -55.78
CA SER A 932 -5.25 12.77 -55.20
C SER A 932 -6.45 13.51 -54.61
N LYS A 933 -7.67 13.05 -54.91
CA LYS A 933 -8.94 13.56 -54.36
C LYS A 933 -9.44 12.72 -53.18
N LYS A 934 -8.65 11.75 -52.71
CA LYS A 934 -9.01 10.84 -51.61
C LYS A 934 -8.30 11.22 -50.32
N GLN A 935 -8.79 10.67 -49.21
CA GLN A 935 -8.26 10.84 -47.88
C GLN A 935 -8.15 9.46 -47.22
N PRO A 936 -7.12 8.66 -47.56
CA PRO A 936 -6.94 7.35 -46.97
C PRO A 936 -6.52 7.44 -45.50
N GLY A 937 -7.09 6.59 -44.65
CA GLY A 937 -6.57 6.35 -43.31
C GLY A 937 -5.19 5.67 -43.38
N LYS A 938 -5.11 4.58 -44.15
CA LYS A 938 -3.92 3.74 -44.29
C LYS A 938 -3.49 3.64 -45.76
N ILE A 939 -2.20 3.47 -46.03
CA ILE A 939 -1.69 3.04 -47.34
C ILE A 939 -0.87 1.79 -47.11
N THR A 940 -1.25 0.70 -47.78
CA THR A 940 -0.65 -0.61 -47.56
C THR A 940 0.04 -1.10 -48.82
N LYS A 941 1.36 -1.27 -48.76
CA LYS A 941 2.12 -1.98 -49.81
C LYS A 941 1.90 -3.48 -49.69
N VAL A 942 1.53 -4.16 -50.77
CA VAL A 942 1.32 -5.60 -50.81
C VAL A 942 2.24 -6.23 -51.84
N GLY A 943 3.12 -7.13 -51.39
CA GLY A 943 4.23 -7.62 -52.21
C GLY A 943 5.26 -6.52 -52.53
N GLY A 944 6.38 -6.91 -53.13
CA GLY A 944 7.49 -6.00 -53.48
C GLY A 944 8.09 -6.26 -54.85
N ASN A 945 9.18 -5.53 -55.15
CA ASN A 945 9.96 -5.61 -56.39
C ASN A 945 9.20 -5.12 -57.65
N GLY A 946 8.54 -3.98 -57.54
CA GLY A 946 7.89 -3.35 -58.69
C GLY A 946 6.79 -2.34 -58.37
N ASN A 947 6.41 -2.15 -57.10
CA ASN A 947 5.36 -1.22 -56.66
C ASN A 947 5.89 -0.15 -55.68
N GLU A 948 7.20 -0.12 -55.41
CA GLU A 948 7.84 0.77 -54.43
C GLU A 948 7.66 2.25 -54.77
N ASN A 949 7.89 2.63 -56.03
CA ASN A 949 7.82 4.02 -56.44
C ASN A 949 6.37 4.54 -56.36
N ALA A 950 5.39 3.78 -56.85
CA ALA A 950 3.98 4.10 -56.69
C ALA A 950 3.55 4.21 -55.22
N PHE A 951 4.00 3.29 -54.35
CA PHE A 951 3.74 3.34 -52.90
C PHE A 951 4.30 4.63 -52.28
N ASN A 952 5.56 4.93 -52.53
CA ASN A 952 6.20 6.14 -52.00
C ASN A 952 5.52 7.41 -52.54
N LYS A 953 5.10 7.41 -53.82
CA LYS A 953 4.38 8.53 -54.42
C LYS A 953 3.04 8.77 -53.75
N LEU A 954 2.23 7.72 -53.53
CA LEU A 954 0.96 7.84 -52.81
C LEU A 954 1.19 8.30 -51.37
N VAL A 955 2.15 7.72 -50.66
CA VAL A 955 2.51 8.17 -49.31
C VAL A 955 2.86 9.66 -49.29
N ASN A 956 3.70 10.12 -50.22
CA ASN A 956 4.07 11.54 -50.31
C ASN A 956 2.90 12.45 -50.71
N MET A 957 1.96 11.95 -51.51
CA MET A 957 0.76 12.69 -51.92
C MET A 957 -0.13 13.07 -50.74
N PHE A 958 -0.18 12.26 -49.68
CA PHE A 958 -1.02 12.51 -48.50
C PHE A 958 -0.26 12.78 -47.21
N LYS A 959 1.09 12.84 -47.27
CA LYS A 959 1.94 13.31 -46.17
C LYS A 959 1.99 14.83 -46.08
N ASN A 960 1.82 15.50 -47.22
CA ASN A 960 1.74 16.96 -47.35
C ASN A 960 0.29 17.43 -47.25
#